data_AF-A0A1E7F9F1-F1
#
_entry.id   AF-A0A1E7F9F1-F1
#
_cell.length_a   1.000
_cell.length_b   1.000
_cell.length_c   1.000
_cell.angle_alpha   90.00
_cell.angle_beta   90.00
_cell.angle_gamma   90.00
#
_symmetry.space_group_name_H-M   'P 1'
#
loop_
_entity.id
_entity.type
_entity.pdbx_description
1 polymer ?
#
loop_
_entity_poly.entity_id
_entity_poly.type
_entity_poly.pdbx_seq_one_letter_code
_entity_poly.pdbx_strand_id
1 'polypeptide(L)'
;MSSLLHSIQEYGPVVWILEQRSEVFRYLKTITVDIPLQFIQLVAIVTVIGAIIFIFRYSASIKRHHEMVKQKLIRGLVYREKNSESNKVIKALELHPAFVKEHSSSWQLCSLGQYLSSLRFFTDDNNNANTTTTIKNSDGQTNSMASKLLEKELYVVMAALLIQSFGPKIGSALLPMLGTGKVESLLGTVASKIISYIIAHVLVDHNVDWDPIGDMACLPMNVMELISFVNLNQKLKTEYKIDVSPIEWMERGEVGFDPTYYTPPLPEDNPDTTTSDEDKVKNKRSDNKTTAAITTATSIVLIPNPFIIEDHFEAAILGLEDRIRTDQKDSCMESTTSTTITSDGGGGGKMDVYDPDDRSTAEPTPINPVILPDLYLGWGNAKLTHTKREILRNRLFAVLLTKLSHNYSRLQNNESKDSYFVVQMNGKECLFPDEFIGALLDSDHKIEVCPRSAITTFGLALCIKEDDSSWSNVPLGFFFRTGYERSDRRPAYFSAPHGGMDLKIEGPLVGIDEKTGKSRRCDIQFYMAVEGMCGWHSNHNADVPWVRSVSTTDVYTNEQALTAIRMSGILACTFNTIGTDMALPFGGYGVLGVCNDTAAVVDFAVRGSTNMYPLLSTGRFLMHTATQLTKFCNIISTCTDDKDHKMKGVAIDARRLASAACFMDSDIHCSPTQMIGATRRFLANYPTSYFQITEDSRTIMEIVAKKYKNFLGTNADGAREQLECGS
;
A
#
# COMPACT_ATOMS: atom_id res chain seq x y z
N MET A 1 -6.44 34.81 33.77
CA MET A 1 -7.92 34.60 33.75
C MET A 1 -8.73 35.86 33.43
N SER A 2 -8.17 37.08 33.48
CA SER A 2 -8.88 38.32 33.11
C SER A 2 -8.81 38.71 31.63
N SER A 3 -8.05 38.01 30.77
CA SER A 3 -7.92 38.36 29.34
C SER A 3 -8.58 37.37 28.37
N LEU A 4 -9.30 36.37 28.88
CA LEU A 4 -10.06 35.41 28.04
C LEU A 4 -11.53 35.83 27.85
N LEU A 5 -11.96 36.92 28.48
CA LEU A 5 -13.36 37.35 28.50
C LEU A 5 -13.72 38.41 27.44
N HIS A 6 -12.78 38.83 26.58
CA HIS A 6 -13.03 39.92 25.64
C HIS A 6 -13.21 39.51 24.17
N SER A 7 -13.25 38.21 23.84
CA SER A 7 -13.24 37.71 22.45
C SER A 7 -14.44 36.85 22.03
N ILE A 8 -15.52 36.80 22.81
CA ILE A 8 -16.73 36.04 22.42
C ILE A 8 -17.92 36.98 22.47
N GLN A 9 -18.08 37.78 21.42
CA GLN A 9 -19.22 38.69 21.26
C GLN A 9 -19.81 38.69 19.84
N GLU A 10 -19.75 37.56 19.14
CA GLU A 10 -20.65 37.27 18.02
C GLU A 10 -21.09 35.79 18.16
N TYR A 11 -22.33 35.49 17.79
CA TYR A 11 -23.08 34.22 17.94
C TYR A 11 -23.94 34.08 19.23
N GLY A 12 -25.23 34.42 19.11
CA GLY A 12 -26.30 33.79 19.90
C GLY A 12 -26.47 32.32 19.45
N PRO A 13 -26.77 31.36 20.36
CA PRO A 13 -27.97 31.33 21.22
C PRO A 13 -27.66 30.91 22.67
N VAL A 14 -26.68 31.54 23.32
CA VAL A 14 -26.26 31.19 24.69
C VAL A 14 -26.97 32.02 25.78
N VAL A 15 -27.64 33.12 25.40
CA VAL A 15 -28.32 34.01 26.35
C VAL A 15 -29.55 33.36 27.00
N TRP A 16 -30.21 32.41 26.32
CA TRP A 16 -31.41 31.75 26.87
C TRP A 16 -31.11 30.67 27.93
N ILE A 17 -29.89 30.09 27.93
CA ILE A 17 -29.49 29.05 28.91
C ILE A 17 -28.88 29.68 30.18
N LEU A 18 -28.38 30.92 30.10
CA LEU A 18 -27.81 31.62 31.25
C LEU A 18 -28.85 32.32 32.13
N GLU A 19 -30.03 32.69 31.60
CA GLU A 19 -31.12 33.22 32.44
C GLU A 19 -31.80 32.13 33.30
N GLN A 20 -31.88 30.88 32.83
CA GLN A 20 -32.41 29.77 33.64
C GLN A 20 -31.45 29.26 34.73
N ARG A 21 -30.13 29.51 34.62
CA ARG A 21 -29.17 29.10 35.66
C ARG A 21 -29.20 30.01 36.90
N SER A 22 -29.72 31.23 36.78
CA SER A 22 -29.78 32.15 37.94
C SER A 22 -30.87 31.78 38.96
N GLU A 23 -31.97 31.15 38.52
CA GLU A 23 -33.04 30.68 39.40
C GLU A 23 -32.67 29.37 40.13
N VAL A 24 -32.01 28.42 39.45
CA VAL A 24 -31.58 27.16 40.06
C VAL A 24 -30.49 27.37 41.12
N PHE A 25 -29.56 28.32 40.90
CA PHE A 25 -28.56 28.68 41.91
C PHE A 25 -29.15 29.45 43.09
N ARG A 26 -30.24 30.21 42.89
CA ARG A 26 -30.95 30.89 43.98
C ARG A 26 -31.78 29.91 44.82
N TYR A 27 -32.30 28.84 44.21
CA TYR A 27 -32.97 27.74 44.92
C TYR A 27 -31.98 26.87 45.74
N LEU A 28 -30.82 26.54 45.17
CA LEU A 28 -29.78 25.76 45.87
C LEU A 28 -29.12 26.51 47.03
N LYS A 29 -29.06 27.85 46.98
CA LYS A 29 -28.52 28.66 48.09
C LYS A 29 -29.45 28.77 49.31
N THR A 30 -30.73 28.39 49.15
CA THR A 30 -31.73 28.43 50.23
C THR A 30 -31.97 27.04 50.86
N ILE A 31 -31.39 25.99 50.27
CA ILE A 31 -31.41 24.61 50.77
C ILE A 31 -29.96 24.15 51.00
N THR A 32 -29.16 24.95 51.71
CA THR A 32 -27.97 24.42 52.38
C THR A 32 -28.36 24.08 53.81
N VAL A 33 -29.11 22.99 53.96
CA VAL A 33 -29.01 22.18 55.18
C VAL A 33 -27.56 21.73 55.23
N ASP A 34 -26.90 21.87 56.39
CA ASP A 34 -25.54 21.40 56.63
C ASP A 34 -25.45 19.89 56.39
N ILE A 35 -25.29 19.48 55.12
CA ILE A 35 -24.92 18.12 54.77
C ILE A 35 -23.43 18.04 55.09
N PRO A 36 -23.02 17.23 56.09
CA PRO A 36 -21.61 17.11 56.45
C PRO A 36 -20.83 16.73 55.20
N LEU A 37 -19.69 17.38 54.95
CA LEU A 37 -18.82 17.10 53.81
C LEU A 37 -18.49 15.59 53.68
N GLN A 38 -18.44 14.90 54.82
CA GLN A 38 -18.28 13.45 54.94
C GLN A 38 -19.38 12.65 54.23
N PHE A 39 -20.63 13.13 54.26
CA PHE A 39 -21.75 12.48 53.57
C PHE A 39 -21.66 12.66 52.06
N ILE A 40 -21.26 13.84 51.57
CA ILE A 40 -21.04 14.08 50.13
C ILE A 40 -19.87 13.23 49.62
N GLN A 41 -18.77 13.14 50.38
CA GLN A 41 -17.64 12.28 50.06
C GLN A 41 -18.05 10.80 50.04
N LEU A 42 -18.86 10.34 51.01
CA LEU A 42 -19.36 8.97 51.04
C LEU A 42 -20.23 8.65 49.83
N VAL A 43 -21.16 9.54 49.46
CA VAL A 43 -22.01 9.37 48.26
C VAL A 43 -21.17 9.35 46.98
N ALA A 44 -20.15 10.22 46.87
CA ALA A 44 -19.24 10.22 45.73
C ALA A 44 -18.43 8.91 45.65
N ILE A 45 -17.88 8.44 46.78
CA ILE A 45 -17.14 7.17 46.85
C ILE A 45 -18.04 6.00 46.46
N VAL A 46 -19.26 5.92 47.00
CA VAL A 46 -20.22 4.85 46.67
C VAL A 46 -20.62 4.90 45.19
N THR A 47 -20.79 6.09 44.62
CA THR A 47 -21.13 6.25 43.20
C THR A 47 -19.97 5.82 42.29
N VAL A 48 -18.74 6.20 42.63
CA VAL A 48 -17.54 5.81 41.87
C VAL A 48 -17.31 4.29 41.98
N ILE A 49 -17.41 3.71 43.17
CA ILE A 49 -17.30 2.25 43.37
C ILE A 49 -18.41 1.53 42.60
N GLY A 50 -19.65 2.03 42.63
CA GLY A 50 -20.77 1.49 41.86
C GLY A 50 -20.52 1.51 40.35
N ALA A 51 -19.99 2.62 39.83
CA ALA A 51 -19.62 2.76 38.42
C ALA A 51 -18.48 1.80 38.03
N ILE A 52 -17.46 1.66 38.87
CA ILE A 52 -16.36 0.70 38.66
C ILE A 52 -16.89 -0.74 38.65
N ILE A 53 -17.72 -1.13 39.62
CA ILE A 53 -18.35 -2.45 39.66
C ILE A 53 -19.23 -2.69 38.42
N PHE A 54 -19.98 -1.69 37.98
CA PHE A 54 -20.78 -1.78 36.76
C PHE A 54 -19.90 -1.99 35.52
N ILE A 55 -18.80 -1.25 35.37
CA ILE A 55 -17.83 -1.43 34.28
C ILE A 55 -17.21 -2.83 34.32
N PHE A 56 -16.83 -3.33 35.50
CA PHE A 56 -16.30 -4.69 35.63
C PHE A 56 -17.34 -5.77 35.30
N ARG A 57 -18.59 -5.61 35.75
CA ARG A 57 -19.68 -6.56 35.43
C ARG A 57 -20.04 -6.51 33.95
N TYR A 58 -20.04 -5.33 33.35
CA TYR A 58 -20.25 -5.15 31.92
C TYR A 58 -19.12 -5.79 31.11
N SER A 59 -17.86 -5.55 31.48
CA SER A 59 -16.69 -6.20 30.87
C SER A 59 -16.74 -7.73 31.01
N ALA A 60 -17.10 -8.25 32.19
CA ALA A 60 -17.26 -9.68 32.41
C ALA A 60 -18.45 -10.27 31.62
N SER A 61 -19.54 -9.53 31.47
CA SER A 61 -20.68 -9.92 30.64
C SER A 61 -20.32 -9.97 29.16
N ILE A 62 -19.55 -8.98 28.66
CA ILE A 62 -19.00 -8.99 27.30
C ILE A 62 -18.08 -10.19 27.10
N LYS A 63 -17.16 -10.47 28.04
CA LYS A 63 -16.28 -11.65 27.96
C LYS A 63 -17.06 -12.95 27.92
N ARG A 64 -18.10 -13.10 28.75
CA ARG A 64 -18.97 -14.30 28.71
C ARG A 64 -19.78 -14.40 27.43
N HIS A 65 -20.31 -13.29 26.92
CA HIS A 65 -21.06 -13.29 25.67
C HIS A 65 -20.13 -13.61 24.49
N HIS A 66 -18.92 -13.05 24.47
CA HIS A 66 -17.85 -13.39 23.54
C HIS A 66 -17.49 -14.88 23.58
N GLU A 67 -17.26 -15.45 24.77
CA GLU A 67 -16.98 -16.89 24.90
C GLU A 67 -18.17 -17.78 24.54
N MET A 68 -19.40 -17.36 24.84
CA MET A 68 -20.60 -18.09 24.43
C MET A 68 -20.79 -18.04 22.90
N VAL A 69 -20.57 -16.88 22.27
CA VAL A 69 -20.58 -16.72 20.80
C VAL A 69 -19.46 -17.57 20.20
N LYS A 70 -18.26 -17.55 20.77
CA LYS A 70 -17.13 -18.39 20.36
C LYS A 70 -17.43 -19.89 20.50
N GLN A 71 -18.05 -20.33 21.60
CA GLN A 71 -18.45 -21.72 21.79
C GLN A 71 -19.58 -22.16 20.86
N LYS A 72 -20.55 -21.28 20.58
CA LYS A 72 -21.57 -21.51 19.55
C LYS A 72 -20.94 -21.53 18.16
N LEU A 73 -19.90 -20.71 17.94
CA LEU A 73 -19.16 -20.64 16.68
C LEU A 73 -18.38 -21.95 16.42
N ILE A 74 -17.71 -22.46 17.45
CA ILE A 74 -16.94 -23.70 17.42
C ILE A 74 -17.83 -24.94 17.19
N ARG A 75 -19.09 -24.91 17.63
CA ARG A 75 -19.98 -26.07 17.62
C ARG A 75 -20.77 -26.28 16.33
N GLY A 76 -20.66 -25.45 15.28
CA GLY A 76 -21.47 -25.72 14.09
C GLY A 76 -21.22 -25.03 12.75
N LEU A 77 -20.25 -24.15 12.50
CA LEU A 77 -20.51 -23.20 11.41
C LEU A 77 -20.22 -23.58 9.97
N VAL A 78 -18.97 -23.75 9.52
CA VAL A 78 -18.71 -23.79 8.07
C VAL A 78 -17.74 -24.92 7.71
N TYR A 79 -18.05 -25.69 6.67
CA TYR A 79 -17.10 -26.59 6.03
C TYR A 79 -17.01 -26.28 4.53
N ARG A 80 -15.88 -26.63 3.91
CA ARG A 80 -15.69 -26.49 2.47
C ARG A 80 -16.08 -27.79 1.76
N GLU A 81 -17.05 -27.74 0.86
CA GLU A 81 -17.44 -28.85 0.01
C GLU A 81 -16.81 -28.69 -1.38
N LYS A 82 -15.60 -29.23 -1.54
CA LYS A 82 -14.70 -28.95 -2.69
C LYS A 82 -15.27 -29.34 -4.06
N ASN A 83 -16.07 -30.41 -4.10
CA ASN A 83 -16.63 -30.97 -5.34
C ASN A 83 -18.11 -30.62 -5.53
N SER A 84 -18.63 -29.65 -4.77
CA SER A 84 -20.04 -29.35 -4.82
C SER A 84 -20.39 -28.52 -6.04
N GLU A 85 -21.20 -29.08 -6.93
CA GLU A 85 -21.91 -28.34 -7.98
C GLU A 85 -23.03 -27.53 -7.32
N SER A 86 -22.66 -26.45 -6.63
CA SER A 86 -23.64 -25.50 -6.12
C SER A 86 -24.44 -24.93 -7.29
N ASN A 87 -25.77 -25.00 -7.20
CA ASN A 87 -26.64 -24.27 -8.13
C ASN A 87 -26.58 -22.74 -7.94
N LYS A 88 -25.92 -22.28 -6.87
CA LYS A 88 -25.69 -20.87 -6.54
C LYS A 88 -24.21 -20.55 -6.64
N VAL A 89 -23.86 -19.63 -7.54
CA VAL A 89 -22.47 -19.17 -7.73
C VAL A 89 -22.35 -17.75 -7.22
N ILE A 90 -21.35 -17.53 -6.36
CA ILE A 90 -20.85 -16.23 -5.97
C ILE A 90 -19.87 -15.81 -7.05
N LYS A 91 -20.19 -14.76 -7.82
CA LYS A 91 -19.27 -14.19 -8.82
C LYS A 91 -18.48 -13.07 -8.18
N ALA A 92 -17.24 -13.37 -7.75
CA ALA A 92 -16.36 -12.40 -7.11
C ALA A 92 -14.92 -12.64 -7.56
N LEU A 93 -14.30 -11.62 -8.18
CA LEU A 93 -12.98 -11.76 -8.81
C LEU A 93 -12.95 -12.94 -9.77
N GLU A 94 -13.97 -13.06 -10.62
CA GLU A 94 -14.07 -14.20 -11.53
C GLU A 94 -12.89 -14.23 -12.49
N LEU A 95 -12.22 -15.38 -12.55
CA LEU A 95 -11.06 -15.56 -13.41
C LEU A 95 -11.53 -15.74 -14.84
N HIS A 96 -10.79 -15.14 -15.78
CA HIS A 96 -11.09 -15.30 -17.19
C HIS A 96 -10.87 -16.77 -17.61
N PRO A 97 -11.82 -17.45 -18.27
CA PRO A 97 -11.71 -18.88 -18.58
C PRO A 97 -10.47 -19.26 -19.39
N ALA A 98 -10.05 -18.40 -20.33
CA ALA A 98 -8.85 -18.66 -21.12
C ALA A 98 -7.57 -18.63 -20.26
N PHE A 99 -7.52 -17.75 -19.26
CA PHE A 99 -6.39 -17.66 -18.32
C PHE A 99 -6.30 -18.91 -17.44
N VAL A 100 -7.42 -19.35 -16.87
CA VAL A 100 -7.48 -20.60 -16.08
C VAL A 100 -7.03 -21.79 -16.92
N LYS A 101 -7.51 -21.88 -18.16
CA LYS A 101 -7.14 -22.97 -19.09
C LYS A 101 -5.65 -22.96 -19.41
N GLU A 102 -5.09 -21.79 -19.74
CA GLU A 102 -3.67 -21.62 -20.07
C GLU A 102 -2.74 -22.09 -18.94
N HIS A 103 -3.12 -21.83 -17.68
CA HIS A 103 -2.28 -22.12 -16.52
C HIS A 103 -2.62 -23.39 -15.77
N SER A 104 -3.69 -24.11 -16.14
CA SER A 104 -4.17 -25.32 -15.45
C SER A 104 -3.13 -26.45 -15.27
N SER A 105 -2.10 -26.51 -16.12
CA SER A 105 -1.00 -27.49 -16.02
C SER A 105 0.12 -27.11 -15.06
N SER A 106 0.25 -25.82 -14.72
CA SER A 106 1.36 -25.28 -13.91
C SER A 106 0.88 -24.67 -12.59
N TRP A 107 -0.39 -24.27 -12.52
CA TRP A 107 -0.97 -23.61 -11.36
C TRP A 107 -2.37 -24.15 -11.06
N GLN A 108 -2.64 -24.35 -9.77
CA GLN A 108 -4.00 -24.48 -9.26
C GLN A 108 -4.54 -23.08 -8.96
N LEU A 109 -5.54 -22.65 -9.71
CA LEU A 109 -6.16 -21.33 -9.59
C LEU A 109 -7.61 -21.48 -9.15
N CYS A 110 -8.03 -20.64 -8.22
CA CYS A 110 -9.41 -20.59 -7.75
C CYS A 110 -9.83 -19.11 -7.65
N SER A 111 -10.98 -18.74 -8.22
CA SER A 111 -11.54 -17.40 -7.96
C SER A 111 -12.00 -17.32 -6.51
N LEU A 112 -12.03 -16.10 -5.94
CA LEU A 112 -12.59 -15.91 -4.61
C LEU A 112 -14.07 -16.34 -4.58
N GLY A 113 -14.81 -16.05 -5.65
CA GLY A 113 -16.18 -16.48 -5.84
C GLY A 113 -16.37 -18.00 -5.83
N GLN A 114 -15.51 -18.75 -6.53
CA GLN A 114 -15.52 -20.21 -6.53
C GLN A 114 -15.28 -20.77 -5.12
N TYR A 115 -14.29 -20.25 -4.40
CA TYR A 115 -14.03 -20.65 -3.01
C TYR A 115 -15.24 -20.39 -2.12
N LEU A 116 -15.80 -19.17 -2.13
CA LEU A 116 -16.95 -18.83 -1.30
C LEU A 116 -18.18 -19.68 -1.66
N SER A 117 -18.37 -20.02 -2.93
CA SER A 117 -19.44 -20.90 -3.41
C SER A 117 -19.29 -22.35 -2.93
N SER A 118 -18.09 -22.77 -2.53
CA SER A 118 -17.83 -24.10 -1.97
C SER A 118 -18.11 -24.22 -0.47
N LEU A 119 -18.37 -23.11 0.23
CA LEU A 119 -18.65 -23.13 1.66
C LEU A 119 -20.08 -23.65 1.95
N ARG A 120 -20.20 -24.52 2.93
CA ARG A 120 -21.45 -25.14 3.41
C ARG A 120 -21.55 -24.98 4.91
N PHE A 121 -22.78 -25.02 5.41
CA PHE A 121 -23.06 -24.90 6.84
C PHE A 121 -23.61 -26.22 7.36
N PHE A 122 -23.18 -26.63 8.57
CA PHE A 122 -23.81 -27.78 9.22
C PHE A 122 -25.21 -27.37 9.66
N THR A 123 -26.24 -27.92 9.01
CA THR A 123 -27.62 -27.85 9.50
C THR A 123 -27.86 -29.07 10.38
N ASP A 124 -28.27 -28.86 11.64
CA ASP A 124 -28.57 -29.92 12.63
C ASP A 124 -29.62 -30.95 12.14
N ASP A 125 -30.32 -30.67 11.03
CA ASP A 125 -31.39 -31.51 10.48
C ASP A 125 -30.91 -32.85 9.90
N ASN A 126 -29.61 -33.05 9.65
CA ASN A 126 -29.11 -34.29 9.05
C ASN A 126 -29.03 -35.49 10.01
N ASN A 127 -29.21 -35.30 11.32
CA ASN A 127 -29.21 -36.41 12.29
C ASN A 127 -30.60 -36.97 12.63
N ASN A 128 -31.69 -36.40 12.10
CA ASN A 128 -33.05 -36.92 12.30
C ASN A 128 -33.80 -37.06 10.96
N ALA A 129 -33.30 -37.90 10.07
CA ALA A 129 -33.94 -38.22 8.79
C ALA A 129 -35.33 -38.89 8.88
N ASN A 130 -35.96 -38.95 10.06
CA ASN A 130 -37.25 -39.61 10.29
C ASN A 130 -38.34 -38.72 10.93
N THR A 131 -38.18 -37.39 11.04
CA THR A 131 -39.26 -36.56 11.64
C THR A 131 -39.41 -35.20 10.96
N THR A 132 -39.80 -35.21 9.69
CA THR A 132 -40.12 -34.00 8.91
C THR A 132 -41.43 -33.39 9.39
N THR A 133 -41.38 -32.53 10.41
CA THR A 133 -42.51 -31.65 10.75
C THR A 133 -42.34 -30.35 9.97
N THR A 134 -42.81 -30.34 8.74
CA THR A 134 -42.76 -29.18 7.85
C THR A 134 -43.69 -28.10 8.38
N ILE A 135 -43.18 -27.15 9.19
CA ILE A 135 -43.91 -25.92 9.51
C ILE A 135 -43.86 -25.02 8.28
N LYS A 136 -44.86 -25.15 7.41
CA LYS A 136 -45.10 -24.23 6.29
C LYS A 136 -45.71 -22.95 6.87
N ASN A 137 -45.02 -21.82 6.70
CA ASN A 137 -45.68 -20.52 6.77
C ASN A 137 -46.67 -20.42 5.59
N SER A 138 -47.73 -19.63 5.74
CA SER A 138 -48.82 -19.44 4.76
C SER A 138 -48.37 -19.06 3.35
N ASP A 139 -47.12 -18.61 3.22
CA ASP A 139 -46.58 -18.02 1.99
C ASP A 139 -45.64 -18.99 1.25
N GLY A 140 -45.55 -20.26 1.69
CA GLY A 140 -44.79 -21.31 1.00
C GLY A 140 -43.26 -21.17 1.04
N GLN A 141 -42.71 -20.11 1.64
CA GLN A 141 -41.26 -19.91 1.81
C GLN A 141 -40.76 -20.41 3.16
N THR A 142 -40.06 -21.55 3.15
CA THR A 142 -39.26 -22.06 4.28
C THR A 142 -37.90 -21.37 4.32
N ASN A 143 -37.84 -20.13 4.81
CA ASN A 143 -36.56 -19.51 5.18
C ASN A 143 -36.26 -19.84 6.64
N SER A 144 -35.44 -20.87 6.86
CA SER A 144 -34.99 -21.31 8.17
C SER A 144 -34.34 -20.14 8.93
N MET A 145 -34.79 -19.89 10.16
CA MET A 145 -34.25 -18.84 11.04
C MET A 145 -32.72 -18.99 11.24
N ALA A 146 -32.19 -20.22 11.11
CA ALA A 146 -30.76 -20.49 11.18
C ALA A 146 -30.01 -19.89 9.97
N SER A 147 -30.55 -19.95 8.76
CA SER A 147 -29.90 -19.35 7.58
C SER A 147 -29.73 -17.83 7.75
N LYS A 148 -30.72 -17.17 8.36
CA LYS A 148 -30.69 -15.71 8.67
C LYS A 148 -29.71 -15.35 9.79
N LEU A 149 -29.49 -16.25 10.74
CA LEU A 149 -28.53 -16.03 11.83
C LEU A 149 -27.08 -16.25 11.34
N LEU A 150 -26.88 -17.23 10.47
CA LEU A 150 -25.59 -17.52 9.83
C LEU A 150 -25.19 -16.47 8.78
N GLU A 151 -26.16 -15.95 8.03
CA GLU A 151 -26.03 -14.69 7.28
C GLU A 151 -25.41 -13.62 8.19
N LYS A 152 -26.00 -13.42 9.38
CA LYS A 152 -25.58 -12.40 10.36
C LYS A 152 -24.15 -12.52 10.87
N GLU A 153 -23.65 -13.74 11.04
CA GLU A 153 -22.30 -13.96 11.55
C GLU A 153 -21.25 -13.85 10.43
N LEU A 154 -21.58 -14.31 9.21
CA LEU A 154 -20.75 -14.05 8.03
C LEU A 154 -20.61 -12.54 7.77
N TYR A 155 -21.65 -11.74 8.07
CA TYR A 155 -21.63 -10.27 8.01
C TYR A 155 -20.54 -9.64 8.87
N VAL A 156 -20.37 -10.10 10.11
CA VAL A 156 -19.43 -9.51 11.08
C VAL A 156 -18.00 -9.88 10.73
N VAL A 157 -17.81 -11.09 10.19
CA VAL A 157 -16.48 -11.65 9.93
C VAL A 157 -15.90 -11.12 8.64
N MET A 158 -16.68 -11.04 7.56
CA MET A 158 -16.22 -10.39 6.33
C MET A 158 -15.85 -8.93 6.57
N ALA A 159 -16.64 -8.20 7.38
CA ALA A 159 -16.32 -6.83 7.77
C ALA A 159 -15.03 -6.76 8.62
N ALA A 160 -14.87 -7.63 9.61
CA ALA A 160 -13.68 -7.69 10.45
C ALA A 160 -12.42 -8.07 9.65
N LEU A 161 -12.54 -8.98 8.68
CA LEU A 161 -11.44 -9.39 7.82
C LEU A 161 -11.05 -8.32 6.82
N LEU A 162 -12.00 -7.57 6.26
CA LEU A 162 -11.67 -6.39 5.46
C LEU A 162 -10.95 -5.35 6.34
N ILE A 163 -11.41 -5.11 7.57
CA ILE A 163 -10.76 -4.18 8.52
C ILE A 163 -9.34 -4.65 8.90
N GLN A 164 -9.14 -5.96 9.12
CA GLN A 164 -7.87 -6.54 9.53
C GLN A 164 -6.88 -6.61 8.35
N SER A 165 -7.35 -7.00 7.16
CA SER A 165 -6.53 -7.16 5.94
C SER A 165 -6.15 -5.83 5.28
N PHE A 166 -7.00 -4.79 5.36
CA PHE A 166 -6.61 -3.44 4.94
C PHE A 166 -5.71 -2.72 5.94
N GLY A 167 -5.35 -3.42 7.02
CA GLY A 167 -4.63 -2.87 8.14
C GLY A 167 -5.46 -1.84 8.92
N PRO A 168 -5.06 -1.54 10.16
CA PRO A 168 -5.76 -0.59 11.00
C PRO A 168 -5.83 0.81 10.38
N LYS A 169 -5.03 1.13 9.35
CA LYS A 169 -4.94 2.47 8.74
C LYS A 169 -5.91 2.71 7.58
N ILE A 170 -6.07 1.78 6.63
CA ILE A 170 -7.04 1.90 5.53
C ILE A 170 -8.42 1.41 5.97
N GLY A 171 -8.48 0.36 6.79
CA GLY A 171 -9.74 -0.10 7.41
C GLY A 171 -10.39 0.98 8.28
N SER A 172 -9.60 1.69 9.11
CA SER A 172 -10.12 2.82 9.92
C SER A 172 -10.37 4.11 9.13
N ALA A 173 -9.78 4.26 7.94
CA ALA A 173 -10.15 5.35 7.06
C ALA A 173 -11.54 5.09 6.46
N LEU A 174 -11.85 3.83 6.08
CA LEU A 174 -13.08 3.47 5.35
C LEU A 174 -14.31 3.53 6.26
N LEU A 175 -14.10 3.36 7.56
CA LEU A 175 -15.13 3.41 8.59
C LEU A 175 -15.82 4.80 8.72
N PRO A 176 -15.11 5.95 8.71
CA PRO A 176 -15.69 7.30 8.65
C PRO A 176 -16.56 7.61 7.43
N MET A 177 -16.34 6.98 6.27
CA MET A 177 -17.24 7.08 5.12
C MET A 177 -18.66 6.52 5.41
N LEU A 178 -18.83 5.81 6.52
CA LEU A 178 -20.09 5.22 6.98
C LEU A 178 -20.78 6.02 8.10
N GLY A 179 -20.27 7.21 8.46
CA GLY A 179 -20.94 8.17 9.36
C GLY A 179 -20.79 7.88 10.86
N THR A 180 -20.02 8.70 11.57
CA THR A 180 -19.51 8.44 12.94
C THR A 180 -20.43 8.85 14.11
N GLY A 181 -21.73 9.07 13.89
CA GLY A 181 -22.62 9.51 14.97
C GLY A 181 -23.42 8.42 15.72
N LYS A 182 -23.60 7.23 15.12
CA LYS A 182 -24.50 6.16 15.62
C LYS A 182 -24.00 4.77 15.21
N VAL A 183 -22.75 4.49 15.57
CA VAL A 183 -21.92 3.46 14.94
C VAL A 183 -22.52 2.05 15.06
N GLU A 184 -23.13 1.62 16.17
CA GLU A 184 -23.65 0.25 16.29
C GLU A 184 -24.97 -0.02 15.53
N SER A 185 -26.00 0.84 15.65
CA SER A 185 -27.29 0.59 14.99
C SER A 185 -27.24 0.88 13.49
N LEU A 186 -26.34 1.77 13.06
CA LEU A 186 -26.12 2.09 11.66
C LEU A 186 -25.15 1.09 10.99
N LEU A 187 -24.13 0.57 11.68
CA LEU A 187 -23.36 -0.59 11.17
C LEU A 187 -24.29 -1.76 10.90
N GLY A 188 -25.23 -2.06 11.81
CA GLY A 188 -26.23 -3.10 11.57
C GLY A 188 -27.15 -2.82 10.36
N THR A 189 -27.57 -1.57 10.16
CA THR A 189 -28.52 -1.18 9.09
C THR A 189 -27.84 -0.98 7.73
N VAL A 190 -26.62 -0.45 7.71
CA VAL A 190 -25.81 -0.21 6.51
C VAL A 190 -25.07 -1.48 6.10
N ALA A 191 -24.54 -2.27 7.03
CA ALA A 191 -24.12 -3.64 6.71
C ALA A 191 -25.32 -4.46 6.23
N SER A 192 -26.51 -4.32 6.83
CA SER A 192 -27.72 -4.96 6.28
C SER A 192 -28.13 -4.42 4.91
N LYS A 193 -27.88 -3.16 4.53
CA LYS A 193 -28.23 -2.62 3.19
C LYS A 193 -27.17 -2.93 2.13
N ILE A 194 -25.89 -2.78 2.46
CA ILE A 194 -24.77 -3.22 1.63
C ILE A 194 -24.85 -4.73 1.45
N ILE A 195 -25.26 -5.48 2.48
CA ILE A 195 -25.33 -6.93 2.40
C ILE A 195 -26.67 -7.44 1.90
N SER A 196 -27.81 -6.77 2.09
CA SER A 196 -29.03 -7.07 1.30
C SER A 196 -28.83 -6.74 -0.18
N TYR A 197 -28.00 -5.75 -0.51
CA TYR A 197 -27.53 -5.49 -1.87
C TYR A 197 -26.59 -6.62 -2.33
N ILE A 198 -25.55 -6.97 -1.56
CA ILE A 198 -24.64 -8.10 -1.86
C ILE A 198 -25.46 -9.39 -1.98
N ILE A 199 -26.26 -9.84 -1.00
CA ILE A 199 -27.03 -11.10 -1.04
C ILE A 199 -28.11 -11.13 -2.11
N ALA A 200 -28.84 -10.03 -2.37
CA ALA A 200 -29.75 -9.97 -3.49
C ALA A 200 -29.03 -10.04 -4.85
N HIS A 201 -27.71 -9.81 -4.89
CA HIS A 201 -26.91 -9.71 -6.12
C HIS A 201 -25.72 -10.71 -6.15
N VAL A 202 -25.47 -11.50 -5.10
CA VAL A 202 -24.35 -12.46 -4.89
C VAL A 202 -24.82 -13.88 -5.01
N LEU A 203 -25.99 -14.20 -4.48
CA LEU A 203 -26.58 -15.51 -4.66
C LEU A 203 -27.44 -15.45 -5.91
N VAL A 204 -26.80 -15.59 -7.06
CA VAL A 204 -27.47 -15.62 -8.36
C VAL A 204 -27.71 -17.09 -8.73
N ASP A 205 -28.94 -17.42 -9.09
CA ASP A 205 -29.23 -18.71 -9.73
C ASP A 205 -28.56 -18.73 -11.12
N HIS A 206 -27.95 -19.86 -11.51
CA HIS A 206 -27.25 -20.03 -12.79
C HIS A 206 -28.02 -19.56 -14.05
N ASN A 207 -29.35 -19.47 -13.98
CA ASN A 207 -30.23 -19.23 -15.12
C ASN A 207 -30.64 -17.77 -15.35
N VAL A 208 -30.14 -16.80 -14.57
CA VAL A 208 -30.47 -15.37 -14.77
C VAL A 208 -29.37 -14.69 -15.59
N ASP A 209 -29.74 -14.06 -16.71
CA ASP A 209 -28.86 -13.18 -17.51
C ASP A 209 -28.28 -12.09 -16.59
N TRP A 210 -27.02 -12.28 -16.19
CA TRP A 210 -26.39 -11.49 -15.15
C TRP A 210 -25.60 -10.31 -15.72
N ASP A 211 -25.64 -9.19 -15.01
CA ASP A 211 -24.95 -7.95 -15.37
C ASP A 211 -23.55 -7.88 -14.73
N PRO A 212 -22.45 -7.70 -15.51
CA PRO A 212 -21.09 -7.45 -15.01
C PRO A 212 -20.93 -6.31 -14.01
N ILE A 213 -21.93 -5.42 -13.87
CA ILE A 213 -22.04 -4.49 -12.74
C ILE A 213 -22.02 -5.22 -11.38
N GLY A 214 -22.26 -6.53 -11.35
CA GLY A 214 -22.35 -7.36 -10.15
C GLY A 214 -21.07 -8.06 -9.67
N ASP A 215 -19.88 -7.92 -10.30
CA ASP A 215 -18.66 -8.50 -9.70
C ASP A 215 -18.33 -7.74 -8.41
N MET A 216 -18.64 -8.35 -7.27
CA MET A 216 -18.71 -7.70 -5.96
C MET A 216 -17.38 -7.22 -5.41
N ALA A 217 -16.26 -7.65 -6.01
CA ALA A 217 -14.95 -7.17 -5.61
C ALA A 217 -14.65 -5.76 -6.14
N CYS A 218 -15.52 -5.23 -6.99
CA CYS A 218 -15.38 -3.88 -7.51
C CYS A 218 -15.89 -2.89 -6.50
N LEU A 219 -15.00 -2.00 -6.06
CA LEU A 219 -15.43 -0.88 -5.26
C LEU A 219 -16.31 0.01 -6.16
N PRO A 220 -17.52 0.40 -5.72
CA PRO A 220 -18.34 1.37 -6.46
C PRO A 220 -17.75 2.78 -6.39
N MET A 221 -16.45 2.90 -6.09
CA MET A 221 -15.71 4.13 -6.01
C MET A 221 -14.96 4.36 -7.33
N ASN A 222 -15.09 5.57 -7.86
CA ASN A 222 -14.15 6.07 -8.83
C ASN A 222 -12.87 6.53 -8.11
N VAL A 223 -11.81 6.78 -8.88
CA VAL A 223 -10.51 7.18 -8.31
C VAL A 223 -10.57 8.52 -7.58
N MET A 224 -11.44 9.45 -8.01
CA MET A 224 -11.62 10.73 -7.32
C MET A 224 -12.18 10.57 -5.92
N GLU A 225 -13.12 9.66 -5.73
CA GLU A 225 -13.70 9.35 -4.42
C GLU A 225 -12.63 8.78 -3.49
N LEU A 226 -11.78 7.87 -4.00
CA LEU A 226 -10.65 7.32 -3.26
C LEU A 226 -9.64 8.42 -2.87
N ILE A 227 -9.23 9.28 -3.80
CA ILE A 227 -8.25 10.35 -3.52
C ILE A 227 -8.82 11.38 -2.55
N SER A 228 -10.07 11.80 -2.73
CA SER A 228 -10.75 12.74 -1.83
C SER A 228 -10.78 12.20 -0.41
N PHE A 229 -10.99 10.90 -0.30
CA PHE A 229 -11.01 10.20 0.96
C PHE A 229 -9.62 10.04 1.58
N VAL A 230 -8.58 9.71 0.79
CA VAL A 230 -7.20 9.69 1.26
C VAL A 230 -6.83 11.06 1.81
N ASN A 231 -7.15 12.13 1.09
CA ASN A 231 -6.92 13.51 1.51
C ASN A 231 -7.66 13.85 2.81
N LEU A 232 -8.93 13.41 2.96
CA LEU A 232 -9.70 13.61 4.19
C LEU A 232 -9.09 12.84 5.38
N ASN A 233 -8.78 11.55 5.20
CA ASN A 233 -8.19 10.71 6.24
C ASN A 233 -6.81 11.23 6.66
N GLN A 234 -6.02 11.72 5.72
CA GLN A 234 -4.73 12.37 6.00
C GLN A 234 -4.90 13.63 6.85
N LYS A 235 -5.89 14.49 6.54
CA LYS A 235 -6.20 15.68 7.34
C LYS A 235 -6.72 15.35 8.74
N LEU A 236 -7.39 14.21 8.90
CA LEU A 236 -7.95 13.77 10.19
C LEU A 236 -6.94 13.05 11.08
N LYS A 237 -5.88 12.47 10.51
CA LYS A 237 -4.83 11.74 11.24
C LYS A 237 -3.57 12.58 11.39
N THR A 238 -3.70 13.71 12.08
CA THR A 238 -2.58 14.64 12.40
C THR A 238 -1.54 14.07 13.37
N GLU A 239 -1.74 12.86 13.92
CA GLU A 239 -0.79 12.24 14.87
C GLU A 239 0.30 11.38 14.21
N TYR A 240 0.20 11.06 12.91
CA TYR A 240 1.22 10.26 12.25
C TYR A 240 2.38 11.16 11.76
N LYS A 241 3.31 11.47 12.67
CA LYS A 241 4.61 12.03 12.28
C LYS A 241 5.47 10.89 11.78
N ILE A 242 5.72 10.86 10.46
CA ILE A 242 6.92 10.19 9.97
C ILE A 242 8.06 11.10 10.43
N ASP A 243 8.93 10.60 11.31
CA ASP A 243 10.00 11.40 11.92
C ASP A 243 11.05 11.84 10.89
N VAL A 244 11.05 11.22 9.71
CA VAL A 244 11.99 11.46 8.62
C VAL A 244 11.24 12.09 7.45
N SER A 245 11.71 13.24 6.98
CA SER A 245 11.12 13.87 5.78
C SER A 245 11.43 13.06 4.51
N PRO A 246 10.62 13.13 3.44
CA PRO A 246 10.92 12.43 2.19
C PRO A 246 12.31 12.72 1.62
N ILE A 247 12.82 13.96 1.74
CA ILE A 247 14.15 14.33 1.22
C ILE A 247 15.29 13.75 2.07
N GLU A 248 15.13 13.74 3.39
CA GLU A 248 16.07 13.07 4.31
C GLU A 248 16.03 11.56 4.09
N TRP A 249 14.86 11.02 3.77
CA TRP A 249 14.72 9.60 3.46
C TRP A 249 15.50 9.21 2.20
N MET A 250 15.42 10.06 1.18
CA MET A 250 16.18 9.94 -0.06
C MET A 250 17.70 10.04 0.17
N GLU A 251 18.15 10.91 1.08
CA GLU A 251 19.56 11.02 1.47
C GLU A 251 20.09 9.72 2.10
N ARG A 252 19.27 9.07 2.92
CA ARG A 252 19.57 7.76 3.52
C ARG A 252 19.56 6.63 2.48
N GLY A 253 18.64 6.72 1.52
CA GLY A 253 18.59 5.88 0.32
C GLY A 253 17.69 4.64 0.40
N GLU A 254 16.89 4.45 1.44
CA GLU A 254 16.06 3.23 1.60
C GLU A 254 14.58 3.55 1.79
N VAL A 255 13.67 2.68 1.35
CA VAL A 255 12.26 2.65 1.78
C VAL A 255 12.07 1.58 2.84
N GLY A 256 11.34 1.96 3.89
CA GLY A 256 11.14 1.13 5.08
C GLY A 256 10.49 -0.20 4.75
N PHE A 257 11.21 -1.27 5.05
CA PHE A 257 10.77 -2.40 5.87
C PHE A 257 12.06 -3.09 6.32
N ASP A 258 12.52 -2.63 7.48
CA ASP A 258 13.83 -2.80 8.08
C ASP A 258 14.34 -4.27 8.12
N PRO A 259 15.67 -4.50 8.08
CA PRO A 259 16.28 -5.48 8.96
C PRO A 259 17.06 -4.76 10.08
N THR A 260 16.40 -3.80 10.70
CA THR A 260 16.73 -2.95 11.86
C THR A 260 17.85 -1.93 11.77
N TYR A 261 17.57 -0.68 11.38
CA TYR A 261 18.39 0.53 11.59
C TYR A 261 19.07 0.57 12.98
N TYR A 262 20.35 0.92 12.96
CA TYR A 262 20.97 1.82 13.94
C TYR A 262 21.96 2.67 13.15
N THR A 263 21.55 3.89 12.82
CA THR A 263 22.52 5.00 12.77
C THR A 263 23.14 5.07 14.17
N PRO A 264 24.46 5.29 14.34
CA PRO A 264 24.94 5.78 15.63
C PRO A 264 24.04 6.97 16.01
N PRO A 265 23.59 7.10 17.27
CA PRO A 265 22.83 8.27 17.68
C PRO A 265 23.58 9.49 17.14
N LEU A 266 22.86 10.40 16.47
CA LEU A 266 23.37 11.75 16.26
C LEU A 266 23.95 12.18 17.62
N PRO A 267 25.14 12.80 17.67
CA PRO A 267 25.61 13.34 18.93
C PRO A 267 24.44 14.14 19.47
N GLU A 268 23.87 13.70 20.60
CA GLU A 268 22.95 14.55 21.31
C GLU A 268 23.71 15.85 21.47
N ASP A 269 23.21 16.92 20.86
CA ASP A 269 23.60 18.28 21.22
C ASP A 269 23.30 18.38 22.71
N ASN A 270 24.28 17.98 23.51
CA ASN A 270 24.24 18.01 24.95
C ASN A 270 24.26 19.50 25.30
N PRO A 271 23.10 20.14 25.56
CA PRO A 271 23.07 21.58 25.71
C PRO A 271 23.53 21.99 27.12
N ASP A 272 24.07 21.06 27.92
CA ASP A 272 24.18 21.23 29.37
C ASP A 272 25.58 20.96 29.97
N THR A 273 26.65 21.14 29.20
CA THR A 273 28.00 21.32 29.80
C THR A 273 28.36 22.81 29.90
N THR A 274 27.52 23.59 30.57
CA THR A 274 27.92 24.87 31.17
C THR A 274 27.31 25.04 32.56
N THR A 275 27.65 24.17 33.51
CA THR A 275 27.65 24.57 34.92
C THR A 275 28.95 24.13 35.57
N SER A 276 29.76 25.15 35.87
CA SER A 276 30.78 25.08 36.89
C SER A 276 30.07 24.96 38.23
N ASP A 277 30.27 23.85 38.92
CA ASP A 277 30.14 23.82 40.37
C ASP A 277 31.11 22.76 40.91
N GLU A 278 32.25 23.28 41.36
CA GLU A 278 33.09 22.63 42.35
C GLU A 278 32.27 22.42 43.64
N ASP A 279 32.62 21.37 44.37
CA ASP A 279 32.14 21.02 45.72
C ASP A 279 30.75 20.36 45.84
N LYS A 280 30.74 19.02 45.90
CA LYS A 280 30.48 18.29 47.17
C LYS A 280 30.59 16.75 47.07
N VAL A 281 31.57 16.24 47.81
CA VAL A 281 31.44 15.19 48.85
C VAL A 281 31.03 13.75 48.45
N LYS A 282 32.08 12.91 48.39
CA LYS A 282 32.34 11.66 49.15
C LYS A 282 31.32 10.52 49.22
N ASN A 283 31.90 9.32 49.03
CA ASN A 283 31.54 8.01 49.58
C ASN A 283 30.43 7.20 48.88
N LYS A 284 30.85 6.30 47.98
CA LYS A 284 30.77 4.86 48.25
C LYS A 284 31.66 4.05 47.30
N ARG A 285 32.65 3.42 47.92
CA ARG A 285 33.55 2.40 47.37
C ARG A 285 32.82 1.07 47.55
N SER A 286 32.45 0.41 46.47
CA SER A 286 32.17 -1.02 46.47
C SER A 286 32.82 -1.63 45.24
N ASP A 287 33.86 -2.41 45.51
CA ASP A 287 34.59 -3.22 44.56
C ASP A 287 33.63 -4.21 43.88
N ASN A 288 33.48 -4.11 42.57
CA ASN A 288 33.10 -5.23 41.73
C ASN A 288 34.00 -5.21 40.49
N LYS A 289 34.99 -6.09 40.54
CA LYS A 289 36.10 -6.23 39.61
C LYS A 289 35.91 -7.52 38.82
N THR A 290 35.01 -7.54 37.84
CA THR A 290 34.99 -8.60 36.81
C THR A 290 34.26 -8.14 35.55
N THR A 291 34.85 -8.46 34.39
CA THR A 291 34.30 -8.35 33.02
C THR A 291 34.10 -6.96 32.41
N ALA A 292 35.21 -6.23 32.23
CA ALA A 292 35.32 -5.21 31.19
C ALA A 292 35.93 -5.85 29.93
N ALA A 293 35.07 -6.41 29.09
CA ALA A 293 35.32 -6.68 27.68
C ALA A 293 34.01 -6.39 26.93
N ILE A 294 33.50 -5.17 27.08
CA ILE A 294 32.50 -4.63 26.17
C ILE A 294 33.31 -4.22 24.94
N THR A 295 33.39 -5.14 23.99
CA THR A 295 33.80 -4.86 22.62
C THR A 295 32.96 -3.70 22.14
N THR A 296 33.57 -2.51 22.03
CA THR A 296 33.03 -1.42 21.22
C THR A 296 33.03 -1.91 19.78
N ALA A 297 31.98 -2.64 19.40
CA ALA A 297 31.72 -2.99 18.02
C ALA A 297 31.50 -1.66 17.29
N THR A 298 32.56 -1.15 16.67
CA THR A 298 32.47 -0.04 15.73
C THR A 298 31.42 -0.41 14.71
N SER A 299 30.29 0.29 14.73
CA SER A 299 29.19 0.07 13.79
C SER A 299 29.77 0.06 12.38
N ILE A 300 29.71 -1.09 11.72
CA ILE A 300 30.26 -1.26 10.37
C ILE A 300 29.38 -0.43 9.44
N VAL A 301 29.96 0.61 8.86
CA VAL A 301 29.27 1.42 7.86
C VAL A 301 29.19 0.60 6.57
N LEU A 302 28.01 0.02 6.30
CA LEU A 302 27.80 -0.84 5.13
C LEU A 302 27.89 -0.08 3.79
N ILE A 303 27.57 1.21 3.80
CA ILE A 303 27.52 2.05 2.60
C ILE A 303 28.35 3.32 2.86
N PRO A 304 29.69 3.22 2.83
CA PRO A 304 30.57 4.37 3.03
C PRO A 304 30.44 5.40 1.89
N ASN A 305 31.00 6.58 2.12
CA ASN A 305 31.13 7.63 1.11
C ASN A 305 32.61 8.06 1.02
N PRO A 306 33.34 7.79 -0.08
CA PRO A 306 32.87 7.17 -1.32
C PRO A 306 32.53 5.68 -1.19
N PHE A 307 31.62 5.19 -2.04
CA PHE A 307 31.30 3.78 -2.19
C PHE A 307 32.06 3.18 -3.39
N ILE A 308 33.16 2.48 -3.13
CA ILE A 308 33.97 1.79 -4.14
C ILE A 308 33.36 0.42 -4.45
N ILE A 309 32.91 0.21 -5.68
CA ILE A 309 32.19 -1.01 -6.09
C ILE A 309 33.04 -2.27 -5.87
N GLU A 310 34.31 -2.22 -6.25
CA GLU A 310 35.23 -3.35 -6.18
C GLU A 310 35.49 -3.82 -4.74
N ASP A 311 35.49 -2.89 -3.78
CA ASP A 311 35.83 -3.15 -2.38
C ASP A 311 34.58 -3.38 -1.52
N HIS A 312 33.52 -2.62 -1.76
CA HIS A 312 32.40 -2.51 -0.82
C HIS A 312 31.16 -3.29 -1.25
N PHE A 313 30.98 -3.63 -2.54
CA PHE A 313 29.70 -4.17 -3.02
C PHE A 313 29.33 -5.52 -2.38
N GLU A 314 30.21 -6.52 -2.46
CA GLU A 314 29.97 -7.82 -1.84
C GLU A 314 30.06 -7.76 -0.30
N ALA A 315 30.92 -6.91 0.25
CA ALA A 315 31.01 -6.69 1.69
C ALA A 315 29.71 -6.13 2.28
N ALA A 316 29.06 -5.19 1.57
CA ALA A 316 27.77 -4.64 1.95
C ALA A 316 26.66 -5.70 1.92
N ILE A 317 26.63 -6.56 0.90
CA ILE A 317 25.66 -7.68 0.82
C ILE A 317 25.86 -8.64 1.99
N LEU A 318 27.10 -9.06 2.27
CA LEU A 318 27.40 -9.95 3.39
C LEU A 318 27.02 -9.32 4.74
N GLY A 319 27.30 -8.04 4.93
CA GLY A 319 26.91 -7.32 6.14
C GLY A 319 25.38 -7.21 6.31
N LEU A 320 24.63 -7.04 5.22
CA LEU A 320 23.16 -7.11 5.24
C LEU A 320 22.65 -8.51 5.62
N GLU A 321 23.28 -9.58 5.10
CA GLU A 321 22.94 -10.95 5.48
C GLU A 321 23.21 -11.23 6.96
N ASP A 322 24.37 -10.80 7.47
CA ASP A 322 24.75 -10.99 8.87
C ASP A 322 23.81 -10.27 9.82
N ARG A 323 23.31 -9.09 9.43
CA ARG A 323 22.28 -8.36 10.17
C ARG A 323 20.98 -9.15 10.26
N ILE A 324 20.48 -9.67 9.13
CA ILE A 324 19.27 -10.51 9.11
C ILE A 324 19.43 -11.75 10.00
N ARG A 325 20.61 -12.40 9.95
CA ARG A 325 20.91 -13.55 10.82
C ARG A 325 20.92 -13.17 12.30
N THR A 326 21.34 -11.95 12.64
CA THR A 326 21.39 -11.46 14.01
C THR A 326 19.99 -11.13 14.53
N ASP A 327 19.19 -10.42 13.74
CA ASP A 327 17.79 -10.09 14.07
C ASP A 327 16.93 -11.35 14.28
N GLN A 328 17.17 -12.38 13.46
CA GLN A 328 16.54 -13.69 13.66
C GLN A 328 16.92 -14.30 15.02
N LYS A 329 18.20 -14.23 15.43
CA LYS A 329 18.63 -14.76 16.73
C LYS A 329 18.03 -13.98 17.89
N ASP A 330 17.97 -12.67 17.80
CA ASP A 330 17.49 -11.81 18.88
C ASP A 330 15.97 -11.99 19.09
N SER A 331 15.19 -12.04 18.02
CA SER A 331 13.75 -12.36 18.08
C SER A 331 13.45 -13.74 18.69
N CYS A 332 14.37 -14.70 18.55
CA CYS A 332 14.25 -16.03 19.16
C CYS A 332 14.47 -15.99 20.69
N MET A 333 15.44 -15.18 21.17
CA MET A 333 15.72 -15.04 22.60
C MET A 333 14.60 -14.31 23.36
N GLU A 334 13.94 -13.32 22.74
CA GLU A 334 12.78 -12.64 23.34
C GLU A 334 11.57 -13.58 23.47
N SER A 335 11.34 -14.45 22.47
CA SER A 335 10.25 -15.43 22.51
C SER A 335 10.42 -16.46 23.63
N THR A 336 11.66 -16.86 23.93
CA THR A 336 11.93 -17.88 24.98
C THR A 336 11.77 -17.36 26.40
N THR A 337 11.81 -16.04 26.62
CA THR A 337 11.71 -15.45 27.97
C THR A 337 10.28 -15.06 28.37
N SER A 338 9.34 -15.00 27.43
CA SER A 338 7.99 -14.47 27.70
C SER A 338 6.87 -15.51 27.89
N THR A 339 7.11 -16.82 27.72
CA THR A 339 5.99 -17.80 27.74
C THR A 339 6.32 -19.12 28.43
N THR A 340 6.35 -19.12 29.76
CA THR A 340 6.18 -20.35 30.58
C THR A 340 4.70 -20.71 30.64
N ILE A 341 4.08 -21.04 29.50
CA ILE A 341 2.73 -21.62 29.45
C ILE A 341 2.84 -22.98 28.78
N THR A 342 2.54 -24.01 29.56
CA THR A 342 2.50 -25.43 29.20
C THR A 342 1.43 -25.68 28.13
N SER A 343 1.84 -25.89 26.88
CA SER A 343 0.95 -26.47 25.86
C SER A 343 1.66 -27.64 25.17
N ASP A 344 1.17 -28.85 25.42
CA ASP A 344 1.64 -30.15 24.91
C ASP A 344 1.34 -30.39 23.40
N GLY A 345 1.45 -29.36 22.56
CA GLY A 345 1.27 -29.46 21.12
C GLY A 345 2.61 -29.54 20.40
N GLY A 346 3.14 -30.75 20.23
CA GLY A 346 4.43 -31.02 19.58
C GLY A 346 4.49 -30.58 18.12
N GLY A 347 4.94 -29.35 17.90
CA GLY A 347 5.34 -28.81 16.62
C GLY A 347 6.49 -27.84 16.85
N GLY A 348 7.67 -28.36 17.19
CA GLY A 348 8.88 -27.55 17.30
C GLY A 348 9.22 -26.99 15.93
N GLY A 349 8.71 -25.79 15.63
CA GLY A 349 9.03 -25.06 14.40
C GLY A 349 10.53 -24.89 14.34
N LYS A 350 11.17 -25.64 13.44
CA LYS A 350 12.59 -25.50 13.18
C LYS A 350 12.76 -24.10 12.60
N MET A 351 13.41 -23.23 13.35
CA MET A 351 13.58 -21.85 12.95
C MET A 351 14.36 -21.81 11.63
N ASP A 352 13.80 -21.17 10.61
CA ASP A 352 14.41 -21.12 9.28
C ASP A 352 15.71 -20.31 9.35
N VAL A 353 16.83 -21.03 9.34
CA VAL A 353 18.15 -20.46 9.15
C VAL A 353 18.14 -19.71 7.82
N TYR A 354 18.54 -18.42 7.83
CA TYR A 354 18.66 -17.64 6.61
C TYR A 354 19.51 -18.36 5.56
N ASP A 355 18.87 -18.73 4.45
CA ASP A 355 19.51 -19.32 3.27
C ASP A 355 19.54 -18.26 2.13
N PRO A 356 20.73 -17.83 1.67
CA PRO A 356 20.85 -16.82 0.62
C PRO A 356 20.29 -17.26 -0.74
N ASP A 357 20.21 -18.57 -1.00
CA ASP A 357 19.70 -19.13 -2.25
C ASP A 357 18.19 -19.41 -2.21
N ASP A 358 17.57 -19.22 -1.06
CA ASP A 358 16.16 -19.50 -0.86
C ASP A 358 15.27 -18.49 -1.61
N ARG A 359 14.19 -19.03 -2.20
CA ARG A 359 13.14 -18.30 -2.93
C ARG A 359 11.77 -18.51 -2.29
N SER A 360 11.69 -19.07 -1.08
CA SER A 360 10.44 -19.24 -0.35
C SER A 360 9.80 -17.88 -0.04
N THR A 361 8.47 -17.87 -0.04
CA THR A 361 7.67 -16.79 0.53
C THR A 361 7.40 -17.09 2.00
N ALA A 362 6.91 -16.11 2.75
CA ALA A 362 6.49 -16.37 4.13
C ALA A 362 5.38 -17.42 4.18
N GLU A 363 5.43 -18.29 5.19
CA GLU A 363 4.42 -19.34 5.40
C GLU A 363 3.01 -18.73 5.49
N PRO A 364 2.04 -19.26 4.70
CA PRO A 364 0.68 -18.76 4.73
C PRO A 364 0.05 -18.88 6.11
N THR A 365 -0.66 -17.84 6.55
CA THR A 365 -1.34 -17.78 7.84
C THR A 365 -2.85 -17.99 7.68
N PRO A 366 -3.49 -18.92 8.41
CA PRO A 366 -4.94 -19.09 8.34
C PRO A 366 -5.66 -17.78 8.67
N ILE A 367 -6.64 -17.38 7.86
CA ILE A 367 -7.40 -16.15 8.08
C ILE A 367 -8.36 -16.32 9.24
N ASN A 368 -9.22 -17.33 9.12
CA ASN A 368 -10.14 -17.75 10.16
C ASN A 368 -10.55 -19.20 9.88
N PRO A 369 -9.90 -20.20 10.49
CA PRO A 369 -10.12 -21.61 10.14
C PRO A 369 -11.53 -22.11 10.45
N VAL A 370 -12.30 -21.39 11.26
CA VAL A 370 -13.67 -21.76 11.63
C VAL A 370 -14.69 -21.29 10.59
N ILE A 371 -14.45 -20.13 9.99
CA ILE A 371 -15.44 -19.42 9.15
C ILE A 371 -15.05 -19.46 7.68
N LEU A 372 -13.76 -19.40 7.42
CA LEU A 372 -13.14 -19.53 6.10
C LEU A 372 -12.19 -20.72 6.17
N PRO A 373 -12.71 -21.95 6.32
CA PRO A 373 -11.89 -23.14 6.37
C PRO A 373 -11.01 -23.20 5.12
N ASP A 374 -9.76 -23.60 5.33
CA ASP A 374 -8.73 -23.72 4.30
C ASP A 374 -8.26 -22.42 3.64
N LEU A 375 -8.78 -21.23 3.97
CA LEU A 375 -8.32 -19.97 3.39
C LEU A 375 -7.21 -19.32 4.24
N TYR A 376 -6.11 -18.97 3.57
CA TYR A 376 -4.91 -18.42 4.19
C TYR A 376 -4.52 -17.09 3.54
N LEU A 377 -3.98 -16.18 4.35
CA LEU A 377 -3.21 -15.03 3.90
C LEU A 377 -1.80 -15.51 3.56
N GLY A 378 -1.40 -15.37 2.30
CA GLY A 378 -0.08 -15.78 1.83
C GLY A 378 -0.10 -16.21 0.36
N TRP A 379 1.08 -16.56 -0.14
CA TRP A 379 1.29 -16.94 -1.54
C TRP A 379 1.30 -18.47 -1.76
N GLY A 380 0.81 -19.24 -0.79
CA GLY A 380 0.83 -20.70 -0.83
C GLY A 380 2.25 -21.24 -0.97
N ASN A 381 2.48 -22.01 -2.04
CA ASN A 381 3.79 -22.54 -2.41
C ASN A 381 4.53 -21.71 -3.48
N ALA A 382 4.02 -20.51 -3.84
CA ALA A 382 4.68 -19.67 -4.82
C ALA A 382 6.09 -19.27 -4.36
N LYS A 383 6.98 -19.15 -5.34
CA LYS A 383 8.37 -18.74 -5.12
C LYS A 383 8.55 -17.27 -5.46
N LEU A 384 9.54 -16.64 -4.87
CA LEU A 384 9.98 -15.31 -5.25
C LEU A 384 10.73 -15.35 -6.59
N THR A 385 10.59 -14.28 -7.38
CA THR A 385 11.30 -14.11 -8.65
C THR A 385 12.81 -13.98 -8.48
N HIS A 386 13.29 -13.81 -7.24
CA HIS A 386 14.69 -13.63 -6.86
C HIS A 386 15.01 -14.44 -5.59
N THR A 387 16.26 -14.87 -5.41
CA THR A 387 16.73 -15.42 -4.13
C THR A 387 16.82 -14.32 -3.07
N LYS A 388 16.89 -14.70 -1.79
CA LYS A 388 17.10 -13.74 -0.69
C LYS A 388 18.34 -12.87 -0.90
N ARG A 389 19.47 -13.45 -1.36
CA ARG A 389 20.68 -12.69 -1.69
C ARG A 389 20.49 -11.76 -2.89
N GLU A 390 19.80 -12.21 -3.95
CA GLU A 390 19.48 -11.35 -5.09
C GLU A 390 18.61 -10.16 -4.66
N ILE A 391 17.66 -10.35 -3.74
CA ILE A 391 16.85 -9.26 -3.18
C ILE A 391 17.72 -8.24 -2.45
N LEU A 392 18.69 -8.67 -1.63
CA LEU A 392 19.64 -7.76 -0.98
C LEU A 392 20.50 -6.99 -1.98
N ARG A 393 20.92 -7.64 -3.07
CA ARG A 393 21.63 -6.98 -4.16
C ARG A 393 20.77 -5.91 -4.84
N ASN A 394 19.51 -6.24 -5.14
CA ASN A 394 18.55 -5.30 -5.73
C ASN A 394 18.34 -4.10 -4.79
N ARG A 395 18.22 -4.35 -3.47
CA ARG A 395 18.15 -3.29 -2.46
C ARG A 395 19.39 -2.40 -2.45
N LEU A 396 20.59 -2.99 -2.49
CA LEU A 396 21.84 -2.21 -2.53
C LEU A 396 21.90 -1.29 -3.76
N PHE A 397 21.58 -1.80 -4.96
CA PHE A 397 21.51 -0.97 -6.16
C PHE A 397 20.48 0.17 -6.04
N ALA A 398 19.30 -0.14 -5.51
CA ALA A 398 18.25 0.85 -5.27
C ALA A 398 18.74 1.95 -4.30
N VAL A 399 19.47 1.58 -3.24
CA VAL A 399 20.08 2.54 -2.31
C VAL A 399 21.10 3.43 -2.99
N LEU A 400 22.05 2.83 -3.73
CA LEU A 400 23.10 3.60 -4.41
C LEU A 400 22.50 4.62 -5.39
N LEU A 401 21.53 4.22 -6.20
CA LEU A 401 20.89 5.12 -7.17
C LEU A 401 20.01 6.18 -6.51
N THR A 402 19.36 5.87 -5.39
CA THR A 402 18.56 6.85 -4.63
C THR A 402 19.47 7.90 -3.98
N LYS A 403 20.58 7.49 -3.36
CA LYS A 403 21.58 8.43 -2.80
C LYS A 403 22.26 9.28 -3.87
N LEU A 404 22.61 8.68 -5.02
CA LEU A 404 23.12 9.44 -6.17
C LEU A 404 22.08 10.44 -6.71
N SER A 405 20.80 10.09 -6.68
CA SER A 405 19.71 11.01 -7.06
C SER A 405 19.60 12.18 -6.08
N HIS A 406 19.93 12.00 -4.80
CA HIS A 406 19.88 13.06 -3.79
C HIS A 406 20.92 14.16 -4.07
N ASN A 407 22.00 13.86 -4.80
CA ASN A 407 22.96 14.88 -5.23
C ASN A 407 22.32 15.96 -6.13
N TYR A 408 21.18 15.71 -6.79
CA TYR A 408 20.43 16.77 -7.46
C TYR A 408 19.86 17.81 -6.49
N SER A 409 19.47 17.40 -5.27
CA SER A 409 19.00 18.31 -4.23
C SER A 409 20.15 19.18 -3.73
N ARG A 410 21.30 18.55 -3.44
CA ARG A 410 22.53 19.26 -3.04
C ARG A 410 23.00 20.24 -4.10
N LEU A 411 22.92 19.84 -5.38
CA LEU A 411 23.20 20.72 -6.51
C LEU A 411 22.22 21.90 -6.57
N GLN A 412 20.92 21.66 -6.35
CA GLN A 412 19.90 22.71 -6.32
C GLN A 412 20.14 23.71 -5.18
N ASN A 413 20.70 23.25 -4.06
CA ASN A 413 21.05 24.06 -2.89
C ASN A 413 22.46 24.68 -2.98
N ASN A 414 23.17 24.47 -4.10
CA ASN A 414 24.53 24.97 -4.31
C ASN A 414 25.53 24.49 -3.22
N GLU A 415 25.35 23.26 -2.73
CA GLU A 415 26.28 22.63 -1.81
C GLU A 415 27.60 22.23 -2.50
N SER A 416 28.68 22.14 -1.73
CA SER A 416 29.99 21.72 -2.28
C SER A 416 29.92 20.29 -2.80
N LYS A 417 30.62 20.00 -3.90
CA LYS A 417 30.77 18.63 -4.44
C LYS A 417 31.38 17.66 -3.41
N ASP A 418 32.17 18.15 -2.47
CA ASP A 418 32.76 17.33 -1.39
C ASP A 418 31.69 16.73 -0.46
N SER A 419 30.50 17.34 -0.42
CA SER A 419 29.38 16.79 0.34
C SER A 419 28.72 15.61 -0.36
N TYR A 420 28.87 15.47 -1.69
CA TYR A 420 28.09 14.55 -2.52
C TYR A 420 28.34 13.09 -2.14
N PHE A 421 27.33 12.26 -2.34
CA PHE A 421 27.51 10.82 -2.32
C PHE A 421 28.18 10.36 -3.62
N VAL A 422 29.29 9.64 -3.52
CA VAL A 422 30.08 9.23 -4.68
C VAL A 422 30.10 7.71 -4.77
N VAL A 423 29.81 7.16 -5.95
CA VAL A 423 30.08 5.76 -6.29
C VAL A 423 31.30 5.71 -7.18
N GLN A 424 32.29 4.88 -6.84
CA GLN A 424 33.47 4.66 -7.67
C GLN A 424 33.40 3.27 -8.30
N MET A 425 33.61 3.19 -9.62
CA MET A 425 33.64 1.93 -10.37
C MET A 425 34.73 2.02 -11.44
N ASN A 426 35.62 1.04 -11.50
CA ASN A 426 36.77 1.01 -12.42
C ASN A 426 37.60 2.31 -12.41
N GLY A 427 37.78 2.89 -11.22
CA GLY A 427 38.51 4.15 -11.03
C GLY A 427 37.77 5.42 -11.51
N LYS A 428 36.53 5.29 -11.98
CA LYS A 428 35.67 6.41 -12.39
C LYS A 428 34.75 6.81 -11.26
N GLU A 429 34.77 8.09 -10.89
CA GLU A 429 33.81 8.66 -9.96
C GLU A 429 32.47 8.92 -10.65
N CYS A 430 31.39 8.44 -10.02
CA CYS A 430 30.02 8.60 -10.45
C CYS A 430 29.27 9.43 -9.39
N LEU A 431 28.85 10.62 -9.76
CA LEU A 431 28.12 11.58 -8.92
C LEU A 431 26.61 11.55 -9.15
N PHE A 432 26.15 10.98 -10.26
CA PHE A 432 24.73 10.91 -10.59
C PHE A 432 24.32 9.51 -11.08
N PRO A 433 23.03 9.16 -11.02
CA PRO A 433 22.55 7.82 -11.37
C PRO A 433 22.95 7.38 -12.78
N ASP A 434 22.84 8.26 -13.78
CA ASP A 434 23.19 7.97 -15.17
C ASP A 434 24.69 7.77 -15.38
N GLU A 435 25.55 8.37 -14.54
CA GLU A 435 26.99 8.12 -14.57
C GLU A 435 27.33 6.71 -14.12
N PHE A 436 26.70 6.26 -13.04
CA PHE A 436 26.93 4.92 -12.51
C PHE A 436 26.40 3.86 -13.48
N ILE A 437 25.21 4.06 -14.06
CA ILE A 437 24.71 3.14 -15.09
C ILE A 437 25.55 3.21 -16.37
N GLY A 438 26.08 4.38 -16.73
CA GLY A 438 27.06 4.51 -17.81
C GLY A 438 28.33 3.71 -17.54
N ALA A 439 28.87 3.75 -16.31
CA ALA A 439 30.03 2.97 -15.92
C ALA A 439 29.78 1.44 -15.97
N LEU A 440 28.56 0.99 -15.65
CA LEU A 440 28.16 -0.41 -15.83
C LEU A 440 28.14 -0.79 -17.33
N LEU A 441 27.56 0.04 -18.20
CA LEU A 441 27.58 -0.18 -19.66
C LEU A 441 29.01 -0.26 -20.20
N ASP A 442 29.91 0.61 -19.70
CA ASP A 442 31.33 0.61 -20.04
C ASP A 442 32.07 -0.66 -19.55
N SER A 443 31.43 -1.46 -18.69
CA SER A 443 31.99 -2.65 -18.02
C SER A 443 31.29 -3.95 -18.43
N ASP A 444 30.78 -4.00 -19.67
CA ASP A 444 30.11 -5.15 -20.28
C ASP A 444 28.79 -5.58 -19.59
N HIS A 445 28.16 -4.69 -18.82
CA HIS A 445 26.80 -4.94 -18.31
C HIS A 445 25.76 -4.68 -19.38
N LYS A 446 24.68 -5.46 -19.33
CA LYS A 446 23.46 -5.22 -20.12
C LYS A 446 22.46 -4.49 -19.25
N ILE A 447 21.93 -3.41 -19.80
CA ILE A 447 20.98 -2.53 -19.13
C ILE A 447 19.68 -2.54 -19.92
N GLU A 448 18.57 -2.80 -19.24
CA GLU A 448 17.22 -2.73 -19.79
C GLU A 448 16.41 -1.72 -18.97
N VAL A 449 15.93 -0.65 -19.61
CA VAL A 449 15.05 0.34 -18.98
C VAL A 449 13.71 0.34 -19.70
N CYS A 450 12.61 0.20 -18.96
CA CYS A 450 11.27 0.14 -19.54
C CYS A 450 10.19 0.48 -18.49
N PRO A 451 9.21 1.34 -18.81
CA PRO A 451 8.04 1.52 -17.97
C PRO A 451 7.20 0.24 -17.96
N ARG A 452 6.96 -0.29 -16.76
CA ARG A 452 6.16 -1.50 -16.55
C ARG A 452 5.07 -1.29 -15.52
N SER A 453 4.04 -2.11 -15.66
CA SER A 453 2.88 -2.14 -14.78
C SER A 453 2.49 -3.58 -14.48
N ALA A 454 2.13 -3.88 -13.24
CA ALA A 454 1.56 -5.15 -12.82
C ALA A 454 0.30 -4.88 -11.99
N ILE A 455 -0.56 -5.87 -11.80
CA ILE A 455 -1.66 -5.73 -10.84
C ILE A 455 -1.06 -5.55 -9.44
N THR A 456 -1.46 -4.50 -8.72
CA THR A 456 -1.07 -4.35 -7.32
C THR A 456 -1.94 -5.24 -6.44
N THR A 457 -1.29 -5.90 -5.50
CA THR A 457 -1.98 -6.61 -4.42
C THR A 457 -1.81 -5.92 -3.08
N PHE A 458 -1.07 -4.80 -3.02
CA PHE A 458 -0.66 -4.13 -1.76
C PHE A 458 -0.06 -5.10 -0.73
N GLY A 459 0.70 -6.10 -1.21
CA GLY A 459 1.29 -7.14 -0.37
C GLY A 459 0.30 -8.20 0.13
N LEU A 460 -0.98 -8.12 -0.25
CA LEU A 460 -1.98 -9.12 0.08
C LEU A 460 -1.90 -10.28 -0.91
N ALA A 461 -2.07 -11.49 -0.40
CA ALA A 461 -2.18 -12.69 -1.20
C ALA A 461 -3.11 -13.66 -0.49
N LEU A 462 -3.86 -14.43 -1.27
CA LEU A 462 -4.76 -15.45 -0.77
C LEU A 462 -4.41 -16.78 -1.42
N CYS A 463 -4.41 -17.83 -0.61
CA CYS A 463 -4.30 -19.19 -1.07
C CYS A 463 -5.20 -20.10 -0.25
N ILE A 464 -5.58 -21.22 -0.85
CA ILE A 464 -6.45 -22.21 -0.25
C ILE A 464 -5.68 -23.50 -0.10
N LYS A 465 -5.72 -24.09 1.09
CA LYS A 465 -5.07 -25.36 1.36
C LYS A 465 -5.94 -26.52 0.88
N GLU A 466 -5.37 -27.38 0.05
CA GLU A 466 -6.07 -28.53 -0.52
C GLU A 466 -5.88 -29.82 0.30
N ASP A 467 -6.69 -30.85 0.02
CA ASP A 467 -6.71 -32.10 0.83
C ASP A 467 -5.39 -32.86 0.70
N ASP A 468 -4.76 -32.76 -0.47
CA ASP A 468 -3.42 -33.29 -0.76
C ASP A 468 -2.29 -32.41 -0.19
N SER A 469 -2.64 -31.41 0.64
CA SER A 469 -1.74 -30.40 1.19
C SER A 469 -1.10 -29.45 0.16
N SER A 470 -1.56 -29.48 -1.10
CA SER A 470 -1.18 -28.49 -2.10
C SER A 470 -1.92 -27.16 -1.87
N TRP A 471 -1.59 -26.16 -2.68
CA TRP A 471 -2.16 -24.81 -2.57
C TRP A 471 -2.81 -24.38 -3.88
N SER A 472 -4.09 -24.03 -3.80
CA SER A 472 -4.77 -23.25 -4.84
C SER A 472 -4.52 -21.78 -4.59
N ASN A 473 -4.02 -21.05 -5.59
CA ASN A 473 -3.85 -19.61 -5.46
C ASN A 473 -5.15 -18.88 -5.83
N VAL A 474 -5.43 -17.80 -5.11
CA VAL A 474 -6.60 -16.95 -5.34
C VAL A 474 -6.12 -15.59 -5.84
N PRO A 475 -6.18 -15.34 -7.16
CA PRO A 475 -5.82 -14.04 -7.72
C PRO A 475 -6.63 -12.91 -7.10
N LEU A 476 -5.94 -11.84 -6.72
CA LEU A 476 -6.53 -10.64 -6.14
C LEU A 476 -6.29 -9.42 -7.01
N GLY A 477 -7.24 -8.49 -6.99
CA GLY A 477 -7.10 -7.19 -7.62
C GLY A 477 -8.06 -6.18 -6.99
N PHE A 478 -7.64 -4.92 -6.95
CA PHE A 478 -8.46 -3.80 -6.49
C PHE A 478 -9.09 -3.10 -7.66
N PHE A 479 -10.38 -3.31 -7.90
CA PHE A 479 -11.04 -2.75 -9.09
C PHE A 479 -11.68 -1.40 -8.79
N PHE A 480 -11.33 -0.42 -9.63
CA PHE A 480 -11.87 0.93 -9.61
C PHE A 480 -12.59 1.23 -10.91
N ARG A 481 -13.60 2.10 -10.86
CA ARG A 481 -14.26 2.60 -12.08
C ARG A 481 -13.31 3.49 -12.86
N THR A 482 -13.24 3.27 -14.17
CA THR A 482 -12.49 4.14 -15.09
C THR A 482 -13.18 5.48 -15.31
N GLY A 483 -14.45 5.60 -14.93
CA GLY A 483 -15.33 6.74 -15.21
C GLY A 483 -15.91 6.76 -16.63
N TYR A 484 -15.57 5.76 -17.46
CA TYR A 484 -16.17 5.57 -18.77
C TYR A 484 -17.24 4.48 -18.73
N GLU A 485 -18.32 4.71 -19.46
CA GLU A 485 -19.50 3.85 -19.43
C GLU A 485 -20.13 3.68 -20.81
N ARG A 486 -20.67 2.49 -21.05
CA ARG A 486 -21.44 2.16 -22.25
C ARG A 486 -22.82 2.81 -22.19
N SER A 487 -23.53 2.87 -23.32
CA SER A 487 -24.85 3.51 -23.44
C SER A 487 -25.94 2.94 -22.52
N ASP A 488 -25.76 1.71 -22.05
CA ASP A 488 -26.63 1.03 -21.08
C ASP A 488 -26.19 1.27 -19.62
N ARG A 489 -25.32 2.26 -19.37
CA ARG A 489 -24.77 2.62 -18.05
C ARG A 489 -23.88 1.55 -17.42
N ARG A 490 -23.33 0.63 -18.21
CA ARG A 490 -22.30 -0.30 -17.73
C ARG A 490 -20.95 0.41 -17.68
N PRO A 491 -20.35 0.59 -16.47
CA PRO A 491 -19.06 1.21 -16.34
C PRO A 491 -17.94 0.22 -16.70
N ALA A 492 -16.85 0.75 -17.24
CA ALA A 492 -15.58 0.04 -17.30
C ALA A 492 -14.85 0.15 -15.96
N TYR A 493 -14.09 -0.89 -15.63
CA TYR A 493 -13.26 -0.99 -14.45
C TYR A 493 -11.82 -1.27 -14.82
N PHE A 494 -10.90 -0.94 -13.94
CA PHE A 494 -9.50 -1.30 -14.03
C PHE A 494 -9.02 -1.83 -12.69
N SER A 495 -8.12 -2.81 -12.68
CA SER A 495 -7.44 -3.24 -11.45
C SER A 495 -6.31 -2.28 -11.16
N ALA A 496 -6.24 -1.76 -9.94
CA ALA A 496 -5.19 -0.88 -9.46
C ALA A 496 -3.82 -1.45 -9.85
N PRO A 497 -3.02 -0.73 -10.64
CA PRO A 497 -1.70 -1.20 -10.99
C PRO A 497 -0.67 -0.76 -9.95
N HIS A 498 0.37 -1.58 -9.81
CA HIS A 498 1.67 -1.13 -9.37
C HIS A 498 2.53 -0.91 -10.61
N GLY A 499 2.92 0.34 -10.86
CA GLY A 499 3.71 0.71 -12.02
C GLY A 499 4.96 1.48 -11.63
N GLY A 500 5.98 1.42 -12.49
CA GLY A 500 7.25 2.09 -12.28
C GLY A 500 8.17 1.99 -13.49
N MET A 501 9.32 2.65 -13.43
CA MET A 501 10.35 2.55 -14.45
C MET A 501 11.30 1.41 -14.04
N ASP A 502 11.16 0.25 -14.68
CA ASP A 502 12.04 -0.88 -14.41
C ASP A 502 13.45 -0.58 -14.92
N LEU A 503 14.43 -0.99 -14.12
CA LEU A 503 15.83 -1.11 -14.52
C LEU A 503 16.27 -2.55 -14.23
N LYS A 504 16.60 -3.29 -15.29
CA LYS A 504 17.25 -4.60 -15.18
C LYS A 504 18.73 -4.48 -15.52
N ILE A 505 19.55 -5.12 -14.71
CA ILE A 505 21.01 -5.14 -14.85
C ILE A 505 21.47 -6.59 -14.87
N GLU A 506 22.18 -6.97 -15.94
CA GLU A 506 22.91 -8.23 -16.04
C GLU A 506 24.39 -7.93 -16.32
N GLY A 507 25.30 -8.81 -15.91
CA GLY A 507 26.73 -8.64 -16.20
C GLY A 507 27.66 -9.01 -15.05
N PRO A 508 28.96 -8.70 -15.17
CA PRO A 508 30.00 -9.20 -14.26
C PRO A 508 29.73 -8.94 -12.78
N LEU A 509 29.29 -7.73 -12.42
CA LEU A 509 29.01 -7.36 -11.02
C LEU A 509 27.84 -8.14 -10.40
N VAL A 510 26.86 -8.55 -11.20
CA VAL A 510 25.71 -9.33 -10.71
C VAL A 510 26.06 -10.82 -10.67
N GLY A 511 26.97 -11.23 -11.55
CA GLY A 511 27.56 -12.57 -11.60
C GLY A 511 26.71 -13.59 -12.36
N ILE A 512 27.15 -14.84 -12.28
CA ILE A 512 26.50 -16.00 -12.90
C ILE A 512 25.97 -16.89 -11.77
N ASP A 513 24.81 -17.49 -11.97
CA ASP A 513 24.32 -18.56 -11.12
C ASP A 513 25.14 -19.83 -11.41
N GLU A 514 26.00 -20.23 -10.48
CA GLU A 514 26.87 -21.39 -10.61
C GLU A 514 26.11 -22.70 -10.85
N LYS A 515 24.86 -22.81 -10.37
CA LYS A 515 24.05 -24.03 -10.52
C LYS A 515 23.46 -24.14 -11.92
N THR A 516 23.06 -23.00 -12.51
CA THR A 516 22.34 -22.98 -13.80
C THR A 516 23.20 -22.50 -14.97
N GLY A 517 24.36 -21.90 -14.71
CA GLY A 517 25.22 -21.26 -15.70
C GLY A 517 24.61 -20.00 -16.34
N LYS A 518 23.46 -19.53 -15.85
CA LYS A 518 22.77 -18.34 -16.39
C LYS A 518 23.25 -17.08 -15.70
N SER A 519 23.26 -15.96 -16.42
CA SER A 519 23.51 -14.66 -15.79
C SER A 519 22.49 -14.43 -14.69
N ARG A 520 22.96 -14.00 -13.52
CA ARG A 520 22.07 -13.42 -12.52
C ARG A 520 21.59 -12.07 -13.05
N ARG A 521 20.47 -11.63 -12.50
CA ARG A 521 19.87 -10.32 -12.81
C ARG A 521 19.66 -9.53 -11.53
N CYS A 522 19.80 -8.22 -11.64
CA CYS A 522 19.35 -7.27 -10.65
C CYS A 522 18.14 -6.52 -11.22
N ASP A 523 17.00 -6.62 -10.55
CA ASP A 523 15.76 -5.98 -10.95
C ASP A 523 15.37 -4.95 -9.89
N ILE A 524 15.37 -3.68 -10.28
CA ILE A 524 14.90 -2.57 -9.46
C ILE A 524 13.88 -1.74 -10.24
N GLN A 525 13.13 -0.91 -9.54
CA GLN A 525 12.11 -0.08 -10.16
C GLN A 525 12.08 1.32 -9.53
N PHE A 526 12.01 2.34 -10.35
CA PHE A 526 11.82 3.72 -9.90
C PHE A 526 10.33 4.05 -9.80
N TYR A 527 9.88 4.43 -8.61
CA TYR A 527 8.51 4.89 -8.36
C TYR A 527 8.36 5.70 -7.06
N MET A 528 7.19 6.33 -6.86
CA MET A 528 6.77 6.87 -5.56
C MET A 528 6.04 5.80 -4.73
N ALA A 529 6.65 5.41 -3.62
CA ALA A 529 6.12 4.37 -2.74
C ALA A 529 4.99 4.89 -1.84
N VAL A 530 4.15 3.99 -1.33
CA VAL A 530 2.97 4.34 -0.49
C VAL A 530 3.36 5.02 0.82
N GLU A 531 4.59 4.82 1.26
CA GLU A 531 5.18 5.44 2.44
C GLU A 531 5.59 6.89 2.19
N GLY A 532 5.82 7.26 0.93
CA GLY A 532 6.02 8.65 0.50
C GLY A 532 7.35 9.01 -0.09
N MET A 533 8.33 8.10 -0.09
CA MET A 533 9.59 8.34 -0.79
C MET A 533 9.42 8.06 -2.28
N CYS A 534 9.85 9.02 -3.11
CA CYS A 534 10.08 8.80 -4.53
C CYS A 534 11.56 8.42 -4.76
N GLY A 535 11.82 7.29 -5.38
CA GLY A 535 13.19 6.82 -5.59
C GLY A 535 13.24 5.44 -6.23
N TRP A 536 14.41 4.80 -6.16
CA TRP A 536 14.59 3.43 -6.65
C TRP A 536 14.29 2.44 -5.53
N HIS A 537 13.62 1.34 -5.88
CA HIS A 537 13.23 0.28 -4.95
C HIS A 537 13.59 -1.09 -5.52
N SER A 538 13.84 -2.07 -4.66
CA SER A 538 14.03 -3.44 -5.10
C SER A 538 12.75 -3.97 -5.76
N ASN A 539 12.85 -4.59 -6.94
CA ASN A 539 11.72 -5.16 -7.66
C ASN A 539 11.77 -6.70 -7.57
N HIS A 540 11.11 -7.24 -6.55
CA HIS A 540 10.95 -8.68 -6.36
C HIS A 540 9.49 -8.98 -6.04
N ASN A 541 8.95 -10.00 -6.68
CA ASN A 541 7.54 -10.35 -6.58
C ASN A 541 7.40 -11.86 -6.34
N ALA A 542 6.23 -12.29 -5.88
CA ALA A 542 5.85 -13.67 -6.02
C ALA A 542 5.74 -14.00 -7.52
N ASP A 543 6.36 -15.10 -7.94
CA ASP A 543 6.32 -15.59 -9.31
C ASP A 543 5.00 -16.33 -9.52
N VAL A 544 3.96 -15.54 -9.78
CA VAL A 544 2.59 -16.00 -10.02
C VAL A 544 2.05 -15.44 -11.33
N PRO A 545 1.23 -16.19 -12.09
CA PRO A 545 0.87 -15.79 -13.45
C PRO A 545 0.00 -14.54 -13.57
N TRP A 546 -0.70 -14.12 -12.51
CA TRP A 546 -1.58 -12.94 -12.51
C TRP A 546 -0.96 -11.64 -11.95
N VAL A 547 0.30 -11.67 -11.47
CA VAL A 547 1.06 -10.48 -11.00
C VAL A 547 2.23 -10.19 -11.94
N ARG A 548 2.17 -10.69 -13.17
CA ARG A 548 3.22 -10.50 -14.16
C ARG A 548 3.29 -9.04 -14.61
N SER A 549 4.49 -8.47 -14.59
CA SER A 549 4.74 -7.14 -15.15
C SER A 549 4.55 -7.12 -16.66
N VAL A 550 3.82 -6.12 -17.13
CA VAL A 550 3.56 -5.80 -18.53
C VAL A 550 4.39 -4.58 -18.90
N SER A 551 5.17 -4.67 -19.97
CA SER A 551 5.83 -3.52 -20.58
C SER A 551 4.79 -2.65 -21.29
N THR A 552 4.73 -1.36 -20.97
CA THR A 552 3.79 -0.45 -21.65
C THR A 552 4.40 0.19 -22.89
N THR A 553 5.70 0.01 -23.12
CA THR A 553 6.40 0.42 -24.35
C THR A 553 7.58 -0.51 -24.62
N ASP A 554 8.28 -0.28 -25.72
CA ASP A 554 9.49 -1.01 -26.04
C ASP A 554 10.61 -0.68 -25.05
N VAL A 555 11.58 -1.58 -24.92
CA VAL A 555 12.80 -1.32 -24.14
C VAL A 555 13.53 -0.11 -24.72
N TYR A 556 13.95 0.81 -23.86
CA TYR A 556 14.68 2.00 -24.27
C TYR A 556 16.07 1.65 -24.81
N THR A 557 16.51 2.36 -25.86
CA THR A 557 17.89 2.29 -26.34
C THR A 557 18.87 2.78 -25.26
N ASN A 558 20.16 2.48 -25.36
CA ASN A 558 21.13 2.88 -24.33
C ASN A 558 21.09 4.39 -24.00
N GLU A 559 20.98 5.27 -25.00
CA GLU A 559 20.87 6.72 -24.78
C GLU A 559 19.54 7.10 -24.10
N GLN A 560 18.43 6.49 -24.54
CA GLN A 560 17.12 6.69 -23.92
C GLN A 560 17.09 6.16 -22.48
N ALA A 561 17.74 5.03 -22.21
CA ALA A 561 17.86 4.41 -20.90
C ALA A 561 18.62 5.33 -19.94
N LEU A 562 19.81 5.82 -20.32
CA LEU A 562 20.57 6.79 -19.52
C LEU A 562 19.78 8.08 -19.28
N THR A 563 19.08 8.57 -20.30
CA THR A 563 18.20 9.75 -20.19
C THR A 563 17.06 9.50 -19.20
N ALA A 564 16.39 8.34 -19.28
CA ALA A 564 15.32 7.97 -18.37
C ALA A 564 15.80 7.80 -16.92
N ILE A 565 17.00 7.24 -16.72
CA ILE A 565 17.62 7.11 -15.39
C ILE A 565 17.95 8.48 -14.80
N ARG A 566 18.55 9.38 -15.58
CA ARG A 566 18.81 10.77 -15.17
C ARG A 566 17.51 11.50 -14.81
N MET A 567 16.50 11.41 -15.66
CA MET A 567 15.18 11.98 -15.43
C MET A 567 14.51 11.42 -14.17
N SER A 568 14.67 10.13 -13.90
CA SER A 568 14.15 9.48 -12.68
C SER A 568 14.78 10.11 -11.43
N GLY A 569 16.09 10.34 -11.42
CA GLY A 569 16.76 11.02 -10.30
C GLY A 569 16.32 12.48 -10.10
N ILE A 570 16.15 13.24 -11.18
CA ILE A 570 15.64 14.62 -11.14
C ILE A 570 14.20 14.65 -10.59
N LEU A 571 13.35 13.72 -11.06
CA LEU A 571 11.96 13.63 -10.61
C LEU A 571 11.86 13.18 -9.15
N ALA A 572 12.70 12.24 -8.71
CA ALA A 572 12.82 11.83 -7.31
C ALA A 572 13.09 13.02 -6.39
N CYS A 573 14.12 13.81 -6.71
CA CYS A 573 14.48 15.03 -6.00
C CYS A 573 13.30 16.01 -5.97
N THR A 574 12.64 16.22 -7.11
CA THR A 574 11.49 17.12 -7.23
C THR A 574 10.34 16.69 -6.31
N PHE A 575 9.92 15.42 -6.38
CA PHE A 575 8.78 14.91 -5.62
C PHE A 575 9.07 14.92 -4.12
N ASN A 576 10.26 14.47 -3.70
CA ASN A 576 10.65 14.47 -2.29
C ASN A 576 10.81 15.90 -1.73
N THR A 577 11.27 16.85 -2.54
CA THR A 577 11.32 18.28 -2.14
C THR A 577 9.91 18.83 -1.93
N ILE A 578 8.99 18.61 -2.87
CA ILE A 578 7.60 19.09 -2.72
C ILE A 578 6.92 18.43 -1.52
N GLY A 579 7.09 17.11 -1.36
CA GLY A 579 6.57 16.36 -0.22
C GLY A 579 7.09 16.89 1.12
N THR A 580 8.37 17.27 1.18
CA THR A 580 9.01 17.85 2.37
C THR A 580 8.55 19.29 2.62
N ASP A 581 8.70 20.18 1.64
CA ASP A 581 8.42 21.62 1.75
C ASP A 581 6.96 21.90 2.10
N MET A 582 6.04 21.09 1.57
CA MET A 582 4.61 21.22 1.84
C MET A 582 4.13 20.34 2.99
N ALA A 583 5.04 19.61 3.67
CA ALA A 583 4.74 18.62 4.71
C ALA A 583 3.59 17.69 4.30
N LEU A 584 3.67 17.14 3.08
CA LEU A 584 2.60 16.31 2.55
C LEU A 584 2.56 14.97 3.30
N PRO A 585 1.36 14.50 3.66
CA PRO A 585 1.17 13.20 4.26
C PRO A 585 1.70 12.10 3.33
N PHE A 586 2.46 11.15 3.89
CA PHE A 586 3.13 10.10 3.11
C PHE A 586 3.87 10.67 1.90
N GLY A 587 4.63 11.76 2.10
CA GLY A 587 5.42 12.42 1.07
C GLY A 587 4.66 12.90 -0.17
N GLY A 588 3.32 12.91 -0.13
CA GLY A 588 2.46 13.27 -1.25
C GLY A 588 1.95 12.09 -2.09
N TYR A 589 2.10 10.84 -1.64
CA TYR A 589 1.47 9.69 -2.32
C TYR A 589 -0.05 9.88 -2.43
N GLY A 590 -0.59 9.70 -3.64
CA GLY A 590 -2.00 9.91 -3.98
C GLY A 590 -2.39 11.35 -4.29
N VAL A 591 -1.51 12.35 -4.03
CA VAL A 591 -1.75 13.76 -4.37
C VAL A 591 -0.77 14.31 -5.42
N LEU A 592 0.53 14.05 -5.24
CA LEU A 592 1.56 14.31 -6.26
C LEU A 592 1.46 13.31 -7.43
N GLY A 593 0.97 12.11 -7.12
CA GLY A 593 0.79 10.98 -8.04
C GLY A 593 0.79 9.68 -7.24
N VAL A 594 0.63 8.56 -7.92
CA VAL A 594 0.94 7.23 -7.36
C VAL A 594 2.15 6.63 -8.07
N CYS A 595 2.54 5.41 -7.69
CA CYS A 595 3.69 4.70 -8.30
C CYS A 595 3.68 4.73 -9.85
N ASN A 596 2.52 4.55 -10.48
CA ASN A 596 2.36 4.57 -11.93
C ASN A 596 2.70 5.94 -12.57
N ASP A 597 2.32 7.04 -11.91
CA ASP A 597 2.50 8.40 -12.44
C ASP A 597 3.98 8.77 -12.61
N THR A 598 4.84 8.36 -11.69
CA THR A 598 6.26 8.68 -11.75
C THR A 598 6.92 8.13 -13.00
N ALA A 599 6.58 6.90 -13.39
CA ALA A 599 7.08 6.31 -14.63
C ALA A 599 6.40 6.92 -15.86
N ALA A 600 5.11 7.25 -15.77
CA ALA A 600 4.37 7.89 -16.85
C ALA A 600 4.97 9.25 -17.23
N VAL A 601 5.35 10.08 -16.23
CA VAL A 601 5.97 11.39 -16.46
C VAL A 601 7.33 11.24 -17.14
N VAL A 602 8.18 10.32 -16.68
CA VAL A 602 9.48 10.04 -17.31
C VAL A 602 9.30 9.52 -18.74
N ASP A 603 8.41 8.55 -18.93
CA ASP A 603 8.11 7.95 -20.23
C ASP A 603 7.59 8.99 -21.24
N PHE A 604 6.69 9.87 -20.80
CA PHE A 604 6.22 10.99 -21.61
C PHE A 604 7.35 11.98 -21.93
N ALA A 605 8.23 12.29 -20.97
CA ALA A 605 9.36 13.20 -21.20
C ALA A 605 10.39 12.64 -22.19
N VAL A 606 10.57 11.32 -22.23
CA VAL A 606 11.46 10.63 -23.17
C VAL A 606 10.83 10.51 -24.57
N ARG A 607 9.56 10.12 -24.67
CA ARG A 607 8.92 9.75 -25.95
C ARG A 607 7.91 10.76 -26.50
N GLY A 608 7.53 11.77 -25.72
CA GLY A 608 6.44 12.70 -26.02
C GLY A 608 5.04 12.09 -25.86
N SER A 609 4.93 10.86 -25.34
CA SER A 609 3.67 10.18 -25.04
C SER A 609 3.90 9.10 -23.98
N THR A 610 2.83 8.68 -23.29
CA THR A 610 2.87 7.51 -22.40
C THR A 610 1.75 6.52 -22.68
N ASN A 611 2.01 5.25 -22.39
CA ASN A 611 1.04 4.15 -22.39
C ASN A 611 0.61 3.75 -20.97
N MET A 612 1.19 4.32 -19.91
CA MET A 612 0.87 3.97 -18.51
C MET A 612 -0.57 4.36 -18.15
N TYR A 613 -1.30 3.50 -17.43
CA TYR A 613 -2.69 3.73 -17.02
C TYR A 613 -2.91 3.20 -15.60
N PRO A 614 -3.69 3.88 -14.74
CA PRO A 614 -4.26 5.21 -14.92
C PRO A 614 -3.26 6.32 -14.56
N LEU A 615 -3.48 7.53 -15.08
CA LEU A 615 -2.75 8.74 -14.71
C LEU A 615 -3.53 9.52 -13.64
N LEU A 616 -3.01 9.53 -12.41
CA LEU A 616 -3.70 10.01 -11.20
C LEU A 616 -3.18 11.35 -10.67
N SER A 617 -2.17 11.92 -11.30
CA SER A 617 -1.67 13.23 -10.93
C SER A 617 -2.74 14.31 -11.13
N THR A 618 -2.89 15.21 -10.15
CA THR A 618 -3.96 16.22 -10.14
C THR A 618 -3.42 17.63 -10.39
N GLY A 619 -4.27 18.53 -10.93
CA GLY A 619 -3.83 19.83 -11.45
C GLY A 619 -3.01 20.69 -10.49
N ARG A 620 -3.41 20.83 -9.20
CA ARG A 620 -2.65 21.62 -8.23
C ARG A 620 -1.22 21.12 -8.07
N PHE A 621 -1.06 19.81 -7.92
CA PHE A 621 0.23 19.21 -7.63
C PHE A 621 1.09 19.07 -8.89
N LEU A 622 0.49 18.87 -10.06
CA LEU A 622 1.18 19.01 -11.35
C LEU A 622 1.74 20.43 -11.54
N MET A 623 1.01 21.48 -11.14
CA MET A 623 1.54 22.85 -11.16
C MET A 623 2.76 23.02 -10.24
N HIS A 624 2.72 22.45 -9.03
CA HIS A 624 3.89 22.45 -8.13
C HIS A 624 5.07 21.68 -8.72
N THR A 625 4.83 20.51 -9.31
CA THR A 625 5.85 19.72 -10.02
C THR A 625 6.48 20.51 -11.16
N ALA A 626 5.68 21.09 -12.06
CA ALA A 626 6.18 21.88 -13.18
C ALA A 626 6.96 23.13 -12.70
N THR A 627 6.47 23.81 -11.66
CA THR A 627 7.15 24.97 -11.05
C THR A 627 8.50 24.57 -10.47
N GLN A 628 8.55 23.47 -9.71
CA GLN A 628 9.78 23.01 -9.08
C GLN A 628 10.81 22.54 -10.12
N LEU A 629 10.39 21.83 -11.17
CA LEU A 629 11.27 21.44 -12.28
C LEU A 629 11.78 22.64 -13.08
N THR A 630 10.95 23.67 -13.26
CA THR A 630 11.37 24.93 -13.91
C THR A 630 12.39 25.67 -13.05
N LYS A 631 12.16 25.75 -11.74
CA LYS A 631 13.12 26.32 -10.77
C LYS A 631 14.44 25.57 -10.83
N PHE A 632 14.40 24.23 -10.79
CA PHE A 632 15.58 23.38 -10.91
C PHE A 632 16.32 23.65 -12.23
N CYS A 633 15.63 23.62 -13.37
CA CYS A 633 16.21 23.92 -14.69
C CYS A 633 16.92 25.28 -14.72
N ASN A 634 16.32 26.32 -14.11
CA ASN A 634 16.91 27.66 -14.08
C ASN A 634 18.18 27.70 -13.24
N ILE A 635 18.16 27.09 -12.04
CA ILE A 635 19.35 27.01 -11.16
C ILE A 635 20.50 26.32 -11.89
N ILE A 636 20.25 25.14 -12.47
CA ILE A 636 21.28 24.41 -13.22
C ILE A 636 21.81 25.27 -14.37
N SER A 637 20.93 25.91 -15.14
CA SER A 637 21.37 26.76 -16.28
C SER A 637 22.22 27.96 -15.86
N THR A 638 22.03 28.50 -14.65
CA THR A 638 22.82 29.64 -14.13
C THR A 638 24.14 29.24 -13.47
N CYS A 639 24.20 28.05 -12.87
CA CYS A 639 25.37 27.61 -12.10
C CYS A 639 26.45 26.95 -12.97
N THR A 640 26.15 26.66 -14.23
CA THR A 640 27.00 25.82 -15.08
C THR A 640 27.70 26.64 -16.14
N ASP A 641 29.02 26.49 -16.25
CA ASP A 641 29.79 27.04 -17.36
C ASP A 641 29.18 26.54 -18.69
N ASP A 642 29.18 27.39 -19.70
CA ASP A 642 28.66 27.07 -21.04
C ASP A 642 29.36 25.86 -21.67
N LYS A 643 30.51 25.46 -21.14
CA LYS A 643 31.28 24.30 -21.57
C LYS A 643 30.88 22.98 -20.89
N ASP A 644 30.07 23.02 -19.83
CA ASP A 644 29.58 21.81 -19.15
C ASP A 644 28.38 21.21 -19.90
N HIS A 645 28.68 20.49 -20.98
CA HIS A 645 27.69 19.80 -21.80
C HIS A 645 26.78 18.86 -21.01
N LYS A 646 27.28 18.29 -19.91
CA LYS A 646 26.53 17.35 -19.09
C LYS A 646 25.43 18.05 -18.32
N MET A 647 25.76 19.14 -17.65
CA MET A 647 24.78 19.90 -16.89
C MET A 647 23.75 20.57 -17.80
N LYS A 648 24.14 20.94 -19.03
CA LYS A 648 23.17 21.31 -20.07
C LYS A 648 22.16 20.20 -20.36
N GLY A 649 22.61 18.94 -20.44
CA GLY A 649 21.74 17.78 -20.56
C GLY A 649 20.75 17.65 -19.39
N VAL A 650 21.23 17.80 -18.15
CA VAL A 650 20.38 17.81 -16.93
C VAL A 650 19.29 18.89 -17.02
N ALA A 651 19.63 20.11 -17.43
CA ALA A 651 18.67 21.20 -17.57
C ALA A 651 17.64 20.94 -18.69
N ILE A 652 18.07 20.38 -19.82
CA ILE A 652 17.16 19.98 -20.93
C ILE A 652 16.16 18.93 -20.44
N ASP A 653 16.63 17.93 -19.70
CA ASP A 653 15.78 16.85 -19.22
C ASP A 653 14.81 17.32 -18.12
N ALA A 654 15.23 18.21 -17.23
CA ALA A 654 14.33 18.87 -16.28
C ALA A 654 13.22 19.66 -17.00
N ARG A 655 13.55 20.34 -18.10
CA ARG A 655 12.57 21.05 -18.93
C ARG A 655 11.60 20.10 -19.64
N ARG A 656 12.08 18.94 -20.12
CA ARG A 656 11.23 17.90 -20.71
C ARG A 656 10.26 17.32 -19.67
N LEU A 657 10.72 17.07 -18.45
CA LEU A 657 9.86 16.65 -17.33
C LEU A 657 8.82 17.72 -16.98
N ALA A 658 9.20 19.00 -16.95
CA ALA A 658 8.27 20.10 -16.70
C ALA A 658 7.19 20.17 -17.79
N SER A 659 7.59 20.00 -19.05
CA SER A 659 6.67 19.90 -20.19
C SER A 659 5.73 18.70 -20.05
N ALA A 660 6.25 17.51 -19.70
CA ALA A 660 5.44 16.32 -19.46
C ALA A 660 4.39 16.56 -18.37
N ALA A 661 4.76 17.18 -17.25
CA ALA A 661 3.83 17.52 -16.17
C ALA A 661 2.71 18.50 -16.61
N CYS A 662 2.95 19.33 -17.62
CA CYS A 662 1.97 20.28 -18.17
C CYS A 662 1.03 19.66 -19.23
N PHE A 663 1.51 18.70 -20.02
CA PHE A 663 0.80 18.20 -21.20
C PHE A 663 0.28 16.77 -21.07
N MET A 664 0.69 16.03 -20.03
CA MET A 664 0.20 14.68 -19.80
C MET A 664 -1.31 14.70 -19.47
N ASP A 665 -2.06 13.79 -20.10
CA ASP A 665 -3.48 13.61 -19.83
C ASP A 665 -3.72 13.16 -18.37
N SER A 666 -4.96 13.34 -17.90
CA SER A 666 -5.41 12.81 -16.61
C SER A 666 -6.51 11.78 -16.86
N ASP A 667 -6.36 10.57 -16.30
CA ASP A 667 -7.41 9.53 -16.36
C ASP A 667 -8.44 9.69 -15.24
N ILE A 668 -8.15 10.55 -14.27
CA ILE A 668 -9.06 10.95 -13.20
C ILE A 668 -10.23 11.79 -13.73
N HIS A 669 -9.92 12.72 -14.64
CA HIS A 669 -10.88 13.64 -15.22
C HIS A 669 -11.34 13.11 -16.58
N CYS A 670 -12.16 12.06 -16.53
CA CYS A 670 -12.66 11.36 -17.71
C CYS A 670 -13.35 12.35 -18.65
N SER A 671 -12.68 12.74 -19.73
CA SER A 671 -13.22 13.65 -20.73
C SER A 671 -13.44 12.92 -22.06
N PRO A 672 -14.48 13.29 -22.82
CA PRO A 672 -14.67 12.77 -24.19
C PRO A 672 -13.45 12.93 -25.09
N THR A 673 -12.71 14.03 -24.94
CA THR A 673 -11.52 14.34 -25.75
C THR A 673 -10.34 13.43 -25.43
N GLN A 674 -10.24 12.92 -24.20
CA GLN A 674 -9.16 12.03 -23.77
C GLN A 674 -9.50 10.54 -23.91
N MET A 675 -10.77 10.19 -24.19
CA MET A 675 -11.26 8.81 -24.27
C MET A 675 -10.37 7.87 -25.10
N ILE A 676 -9.95 8.32 -26.28
CA ILE A 676 -9.13 7.52 -27.19
C ILE A 676 -7.75 7.27 -26.58
N GLY A 677 -7.16 8.31 -25.97
CA GLY A 677 -5.90 8.23 -25.26
C GLY A 677 -5.98 7.28 -24.06
N ALA A 678 -7.00 7.46 -23.21
CA ALA A 678 -7.25 6.62 -22.04
C ALA A 678 -7.48 5.15 -22.42
N THR A 679 -8.25 4.88 -23.47
CA THR A 679 -8.48 3.52 -23.98
C THR A 679 -7.18 2.88 -24.46
N ARG A 680 -6.38 3.59 -25.26
CA ARG A 680 -5.05 3.09 -25.69
C ARG A 680 -4.18 2.73 -24.49
N ARG A 681 -4.09 3.62 -23.48
CA ARG A 681 -3.30 3.38 -22.27
C ARG A 681 -3.84 2.18 -21.47
N PHE A 682 -5.16 2.10 -21.28
CA PHE A 682 -5.81 0.96 -20.63
C PHE A 682 -5.43 -0.36 -21.31
N LEU A 683 -5.59 -0.45 -22.64
CA LEU A 683 -5.27 -1.66 -23.41
C LEU A 683 -3.79 -2.05 -23.31
N ALA A 684 -2.89 -1.06 -23.23
CA ALA A 684 -1.46 -1.31 -23.08
C ALA A 684 -1.08 -1.87 -21.70
N ASN A 685 -1.87 -1.60 -20.64
CA ASN A 685 -1.62 -2.12 -19.29
C ASN A 685 -2.30 -3.47 -19.04
N TYR A 686 -3.36 -3.78 -19.79
CA TYR A 686 -4.11 -5.04 -19.68
C TYR A 686 -4.13 -5.81 -21.01
N PRO A 687 -2.98 -6.22 -21.57
CA PRO A 687 -2.92 -7.01 -22.79
C PRO A 687 -3.47 -8.44 -22.58
N THR A 688 -3.50 -8.90 -21.32
CA THR A 688 -4.07 -10.18 -20.92
C THR A 688 -5.11 -9.95 -19.83
N SER A 689 -6.31 -10.48 -20.04
CA SER A 689 -7.40 -10.43 -19.06
C SER A 689 -7.27 -11.60 -18.10
N TYR A 690 -6.75 -11.36 -16.89
CA TYR A 690 -6.72 -12.38 -15.82
C TYR A 690 -8.10 -12.58 -15.19
N PHE A 691 -8.85 -11.49 -15.09
CA PHE A 691 -10.19 -11.45 -14.54
C PHE A 691 -11.20 -11.19 -15.66
N GLN A 692 -12.39 -11.78 -15.56
CA GLN A 692 -13.46 -11.58 -16.53
C GLN A 692 -13.85 -10.10 -16.62
N ILE A 693 -13.87 -9.39 -15.49
CA ILE A 693 -14.19 -7.96 -15.49
C ILE A 693 -13.19 -7.10 -16.28
N THR A 694 -11.91 -7.49 -16.34
CA THR A 694 -10.92 -6.80 -17.17
C THR A 694 -11.27 -6.93 -18.65
N GLU A 695 -11.72 -8.11 -19.07
CA GLU A 695 -12.15 -8.37 -20.45
C GLU A 695 -13.43 -7.59 -20.81
N ASP A 696 -14.39 -7.57 -19.91
CA ASP A 696 -15.65 -6.82 -20.09
C ASP A 696 -15.36 -5.31 -20.18
N SER A 697 -14.46 -4.83 -19.32
CA SER A 697 -14.04 -3.42 -19.29
C SER A 697 -13.27 -3.04 -20.54
N ARG A 698 -12.39 -3.92 -21.04
CA ARG A 698 -11.71 -3.76 -22.33
C ARG A 698 -12.70 -3.55 -23.47
N THR A 699 -13.70 -4.43 -23.55
CA THR A 699 -14.77 -4.34 -24.55
C THR A 699 -15.54 -3.02 -24.43
N ILE A 700 -15.88 -2.59 -23.21
CA ILE A 700 -16.57 -1.30 -22.99
C ILE A 700 -15.70 -0.13 -23.47
N MET A 701 -14.43 -0.08 -23.06
CA MET A 701 -13.49 0.98 -23.44
C MET A 701 -13.36 1.08 -24.97
N GLU A 702 -13.19 -0.04 -25.67
CA GLU A 702 -13.10 -0.10 -27.13
C GLU A 702 -14.39 0.40 -27.82
N ILE A 703 -15.56 -0.04 -27.36
CA ILE A 703 -16.86 0.39 -27.91
C ILE A 703 -17.03 1.90 -27.74
N VAL A 704 -16.74 2.42 -26.55
CA VAL A 704 -16.89 3.83 -26.24
C VAL A 704 -15.88 4.66 -27.05
N ALA A 705 -14.60 4.25 -27.11
CA ALA A 705 -13.59 4.92 -27.93
C ALA A 705 -13.95 4.95 -29.41
N LYS A 706 -14.46 3.84 -29.98
CA LYS A 706 -14.91 3.77 -31.38
C LYS A 706 -16.05 4.76 -31.64
N LYS A 707 -17.04 4.83 -30.74
CA LYS A 707 -18.15 5.77 -30.83
C LYS A 707 -17.66 7.22 -30.86
N TYR A 708 -16.76 7.60 -29.96
CA TYR A 708 -16.21 8.96 -29.91
C TYR A 708 -15.29 9.28 -31.10
N LYS A 709 -14.49 8.32 -31.57
CA LYS A 709 -13.69 8.48 -32.79
C LYS A 709 -14.56 8.78 -34.00
N ASN A 710 -15.69 8.08 -34.15
CA ASN A 710 -16.63 8.35 -35.22
C ASN A 710 -17.23 9.76 -35.10
N PHE A 711 -17.64 10.17 -33.90
CA PHE A 711 -18.18 11.50 -33.65
C PHE A 711 -17.17 12.63 -33.96
N LEU A 712 -15.91 12.46 -33.57
CA LEU A 712 -14.85 13.42 -33.87
C LEU A 712 -14.46 13.41 -35.36
N GLY A 713 -14.45 12.24 -36.01
CA GLY A 713 -14.16 12.12 -37.44
C GLY A 713 -15.22 12.78 -38.32
N THR A 714 -16.51 12.57 -38.01
CA THR A 714 -17.61 13.20 -38.76
C THR A 714 -17.67 14.71 -38.56
N ASN A 715 -17.22 15.21 -37.41
CA ASN A 715 -17.23 16.64 -37.10
C ASN A 715 -15.92 17.35 -37.45
N ALA A 716 -14.78 16.67 -37.56
CA ALA A 716 -13.54 17.30 -38.00
C ALA A 716 -13.63 17.78 -39.45
N ASP A 717 -14.34 17.03 -40.30
CA ASP A 717 -14.57 17.43 -41.70
C ASP A 717 -15.61 18.56 -41.79
N GLY A 718 -16.72 18.49 -41.00
CA GLY A 718 -17.75 19.54 -40.99
C GLY A 718 -17.37 20.83 -40.24
N ALA A 719 -16.54 20.75 -39.19
CA ALA A 719 -16.05 21.92 -38.46
C ALA A 719 -14.94 22.65 -39.23
N ARG A 720 -14.15 21.94 -40.05
CA ARG A 720 -13.26 22.58 -41.03
C ARG A 720 -14.07 23.36 -42.06
N GLU A 721 -15.15 22.79 -42.59
CA GLU A 721 -16.04 23.48 -43.54
C GLU A 721 -16.75 24.69 -42.92
N GLN A 722 -17.21 24.61 -41.66
CA GLN A 722 -17.86 25.74 -40.98
C GLN A 722 -16.90 26.84 -40.52
N LEU A 723 -15.63 26.52 -40.24
CA LEU A 723 -14.62 27.53 -39.93
C LEU A 723 -14.01 28.16 -41.19
N GLU A 724 -13.98 27.45 -42.32
CA GLU A 724 -13.50 27.97 -43.61
C GLU A 724 -14.57 28.73 -44.40
N CYS A 725 -15.87 28.48 -44.16
CA CYS A 725 -16.96 29.31 -44.74
C CYS A 725 -17.37 30.52 -43.88
N GLY A 726 -16.70 30.74 -42.74
CA GLY A 726 -16.94 31.87 -41.84
C GLY A 726 -15.86 32.97 -41.87
N SER A 727 -14.86 32.87 -42.74
CA SER A 727 -13.79 33.86 -42.95
C SER A 727 -13.94 34.64 -44.24
#